data_AF-W1F4V3-F1
#
_entry.id   AF-W1F4V3-F1
#
_cell.length_a   1.000
_cell.length_b   1.000
_cell.length_c   1.000
_cell.angle_alpha   90.00
_cell.angle_beta   90.00
_cell.angle_gamma   90.00
#
_symmetry.space_group_name_H-M   'P 1'
#
loop_
_entity.id
_entity.type
_entity.pdbx_description
1 polymer ?
#
loop_
_entity_poly.entity_id
_entity_poly.type
_entity_poly.pdbx_seq_one_letter_code
_entity_poly.pdbx_strand_id
1 'polypeptide(L)'
;MSDINNAGSDLIFELEDRPPFHQALVGAITHLLAIFVPMVTPALIVGAALQLSAETTAYLVSMAMIASGIGTWLQVNRYGIVGSGLLSIQSVNFSFVTVMIALGSSMKSDGFHEELIMSSLLGVSFVGAFLVVGSSFILPYLRRVITPTVSGIVVLMIGLSLIKVGIIDFGGGFAAKSSGTFGNYEHLGVGLLVLIVVIGFNCCRSPLLRMGGIAIGLCVGYIASLCLGMVDFSSMRNLPLITIPHPFKYGFSFSFHQFLVVGTIYLLSVLEAVGDITATAMVSRRPIQGEEYQSRLKGGVLADGLVSVIASAVGSLPLTTFAQNNGVIQMTGVASRYVGRTIAVMLVILGLFPMIGGFFTTIPSAVLGGAMTLMFSMIAIAGIRIIITNGLKRRETLIVATSLGLGLGVSYDPEIFKILPASIYVLVENPICAGGLTAILLNIILPGGYRQEKRSAWYYLSGRDGLTVKESMMSGEHTLKAVRGSFIDVTRTVDNPEEIASALRFIEDGLLLIKQGKVEWFGEWEDGKHQIPDTIRVRDYRGKLIVPGFVDTHIHYPQSEMVGAYGEQLLEWLNKHTFPTERRYEDLEYAREMSAFFIKQLLRNGTTTALVFGTVHPQSVDALFEAASHINMRMIAGKVMMDRNAPDYLLDTAESSYHQSKELIERWHKNGRLLYAITPRFAPTSSPEQMAMAQRLKEEYPDTWVHTHLCENKDEIAWVKSLYPDHDGYLDVYHQYGLTGKNCVFAHCVHLEEKEWDRLSETKSSIAFCPTSNLYLGSGLFNLKKAWQKKVKVGMGTDIGAGTTFNMLQTLNEAYKVLQLQGYRLSAYEAFYLATLGGAKSLGLDDLIGNFLPGKEADFVVMEPTATPLQQLRYDNSVSLVDKLFVMMTLGDDRSIYRTYVDGRLVYERN
;
A
#
# COMPACT_ATOMS: atom_id res chain seq x y z
N MET A 1 4.24 -3.86 15.86
CA MET A 1 4.08 -3.95 14.39
C MET A 1 5.44 -3.95 13.65
N SER A 2 6.55 -4.29 14.32
CA SER A 2 7.93 -4.25 13.78
C SER A 2 8.32 -5.40 12.86
N ASP A 3 7.53 -6.48 12.80
CA ASP A 3 8.02 -7.75 12.23
C ASP A 3 7.44 -8.08 10.85
N ILE A 4 6.70 -7.16 10.21
CA ILE A 4 6.06 -7.43 8.91
C ILE A 4 6.92 -6.94 7.74
N ASN A 5 7.71 -5.89 7.92
CA ASN A 5 8.52 -5.30 6.84
C ASN A 5 10.03 -5.46 7.05
N ASN A 6 10.48 -6.15 8.11
CA ASN A 6 11.90 -6.26 8.46
C ASN A 6 12.40 -7.70 8.68
N ALA A 7 11.69 -8.70 8.16
CA ALA A 7 12.30 -9.98 7.88
C ALA A 7 12.31 -10.12 6.36
N GLY A 8 13.49 -10.01 5.74
CA GLY A 8 13.70 -10.78 4.54
C GLY A 8 13.37 -12.22 4.90
N SER A 9 12.19 -12.71 4.50
CA SER A 9 11.98 -14.15 4.49
C SER A 9 12.85 -14.63 3.34
N ASP A 10 14.11 -14.94 3.62
CA ASP A 10 14.96 -15.69 2.70
C ASP A 10 14.22 -17.00 2.42
N LEU A 11 13.48 -17.03 1.31
CA LEU A 11 12.85 -18.24 0.85
C LEU A 11 14.00 -19.21 0.60
N ILE A 12 14.08 -20.26 1.43
CA ILE A 12 15.03 -21.36 1.27
C ILE A 12 14.69 -22.14 0.00
N PHE A 13 13.39 -22.31 -0.28
CA PHE A 13 12.89 -22.87 -1.53
C PHE A 13 11.80 -22.00 -2.11
N GLU A 14 12.07 -21.41 -3.27
CA GLU A 14 11.07 -20.70 -4.06
C GLU A 14 10.05 -21.65 -4.66
N LEU A 15 8.96 -21.08 -5.19
CA LEU A 15 7.80 -21.83 -5.71
C LEU A 15 8.18 -22.96 -6.68
N GLU A 16 9.16 -22.72 -7.56
CA GLU A 16 9.53 -23.64 -8.64
C GLU A 16 10.75 -24.52 -8.31
N ASP A 17 11.36 -24.32 -7.14
CA ASP A 17 12.53 -25.08 -6.72
C ASP A 17 12.17 -26.54 -6.47
N ARG A 18 13.05 -27.44 -6.89
CA ARG A 18 12.93 -28.88 -6.70
C ARG A 18 13.90 -29.35 -5.61
N PRO A 19 13.54 -29.22 -4.32
CA PRO A 19 14.40 -29.70 -3.25
C PRO A 19 14.66 -31.21 -3.40
N PRO A 20 15.88 -31.68 -3.08
CA PRO A 20 16.17 -33.10 -2.93
C PRO A 20 15.15 -33.78 -2.02
N PHE A 21 14.86 -35.06 -2.28
CA PHE A 21 13.80 -35.80 -1.58
C PHE A 21 13.82 -35.66 -0.05
N HIS A 22 15.01 -35.72 0.56
CA HIS A 22 15.16 -35.60 2.01
C HIS A 22 14.77 -34.20 2.53
N GLN A 23 15.13 -33.13 1.83
CA GLN A 23 14.76 -31.75 2.18
C GLN A 23 13.28 -31.49 1.92
N ALA A 24 12.75 -32.05 0.82
CA ALA A 24 11.33 -31.99 0.52
C ALA A 24 10.49 -32.70 1.59
N LEU A 25 10.97 -33.85 2.09
CA LEU A 25 10.33 -34.62 3.15
C LEU A 25 10.36 -33.88 4.49
N VAL A 26 11.51 -33.31 4.87
CA VAL A 26 11.62 -32.49 6.09
C VAL A 26 10.70 -31.28 6.00
N GLY A 27 10.73 -30.53 4.89
CA GLY A 27 9.81 -29.42 4.65
C GLY A 27 8.34 -29.84 4.74
N ALA A 28 7.98 -30.98 4.15
CA ALA A 28 6.62 -31.51 4.22
C ALA A 28 6.20 -31.87 5.64
N ILE A 29 7.06 -32.55 6.42
CA ILE A 29 6.81 -32.86 7.83
C ILE A 29 6.63 -31.57 8.64
N THR A 30 7.49 -30.57 8.41
CA THR A 30 7.43 -29.29 9.11
C THR A 30 6.13 -28.53 8.82
N HIS A 31 5.65 -28.50 7.57
CA HIS A 31 4.33 -27.96 7.25
C HIS A 31 3.21 -28.82 7.88
N LEU A 32 3.31 -30.14 7.79
CA LEU A 32 2.31 -31.06 8.36
C LEU A 32 2.13 -30.84 9.86
N LEU A 33 3.21 -30.69 10.63
CA LEU A 33 3.14 -30.42 12.07
C LEU A 33 2.32 -29.16 12.40
N ALA A 34 2.37 -28.15 11.54
CA ALA A 34 1.63 -26.90 11.73
C ALA A 34 0.15 -27.00 11.30
N ILE A 35 -0.14 -27.75 10.23
CA ILE A 35 -1.49 -27.79 9.63
C ILE A 35 -2.36 -28.94 10.15
N PHE A 36 -1.75 -30.02 10.67
CA PHE A 36 -2.46 -31.28 10.90
C PHE A 36 -3.63 -31.10 11.88
N VAL A 37 -3.37 -30.45 13.01
CA VAL A 37 -4.36 -30.22 14.07
C VAL A 37 -5.51 -29.36 13.56
N PRO A 38 -5.29 -28.13 13.05
CA PRO A 38 -6.37 -27.33 12.48
C PRO A 38 -7.18 -28.06 11.41
N MET A 39 -6.55 -28.96 10.65
CA MET A 39 -7.24 -29.70 9.60
C MET A 39 -8.24 -30.71 10.14
N VAL A 40 -7.90 -31.45 11.20
CA VAL A 40 -8.78 -32.49 11.77
C VAL A 40 -9.80 -31.91 12.76
N THR A 41 -9.46 -30.79 13.40
CA THR A 41 -10.27 -30.14 14.44
C THR A 41 -11.73 -29.87 14.05
N PRO A 42 -12.06 -29.32 12.86
CA PRO A 42 -13.46 -29.10 12.45
C PRO A 42 -14.33 -30.35 12.49
N ALA A 43 -13.80 -31.49 12.02
CA ALA A 43 -14.51 -32.76 12.04
C ALA A 43 -14.73 -33.26 13.47
N LEU A 44 -13.73 -33.08 14.36
CA LEU A 44 -13.86 -33.42 15.78
C LEU A 44 -14.89 -32.53 16.49
N ILE A 45 -14.89 -31.22 16.20
CA ILE A 45 -15.83 -30.26 16.79
C ILE A 45 -17.27 -30.62 16.38
N VAL A 46 -17.51 -30.84 15.08
CA VAL A 46 -18.84 -31.22 14.58
C VAL A 46 -19.26 -32.57 15.14
N GLY A 47 -18.36 -33.55 15.17
CA GLY A 47 -18.61 -34.86 15.77
C GLY A 47 -19.00 -34.80 17.24
N ALA A 48 -18.23 -34.05 18.04
CA ALA A 48 -18.49 -33.88 19.46
C ALA A 48 -19.79 -33.10 19.74
N ALA A 49 -20.02 -32.00 19.02
CA ALA A 49 -21.20 -31.16 19.22
C ALA A 49 -22.50 -31.86 18.82
N LEU A 50 -22.48 -32.63 17.72
CA LEU A 50 -23.64 -33.44 17.29
C LEU A 50 -23.74 -34.78 18.02
N GLN A 51 -22.73 -35.13 18.84
CA GLN A 51 -22.56 -36.41 19.52
C GLN A 51 -22.68 -37.59 18.53
N LEU A 52 -21.92 -37.51 17.44
CA LEU A 52 -21.82 -38.60 16.47
C LEU A 52 -21.06 -39.77 17.07
N SER A 53 -21.28 -40.96 16.54
CA SER A 53 -20.47 -42.13 16.89
C SER A 53 -18.97 -41.89 16.66
N ALA A 54 -18.13 -42.55 17.45
CA ALA A 54 -16.67 -42.48 17.29
C ALA A 54 -16.23 -42.98 15.90
N GLU A 55 -16.94 -43.96 15.34
CA GLU A 55 -16.70 -44.47 13.99
C GLU A 55 -16.97 -43.40 12.93
N THR A 56 -18.13 -42.73 12.98
CA THR A 56 -18.46 -41.64 12.06
C THR A 56 -17.47 -40.49 12.19
N THR A 57 -17.11 -40.09 13.42
CA THR A 57 -16.15 -39.01 13.65
C THR A 57 -14.76 -39.36 13.11
N ALA A 58 -14.28 -40.58 13.36
CA ALA A 58 -13.00 -41.06 12.81
C ALA A 58 -13.03 -41.15 11.27
N TYR A 59 -14.17 -41.54 10.68
CA TYR A 59 -14.37 -41.54 9.24
C TYR A 59 -14.33 -40.12 8.66
N LEU A 60 -15.02 -39.15 9.28
CA LEU A 60 -14.98 -37.74 8.87
C LEU A 60 -13.55 -37.17 8.87
N VAL A 61 -12.78 -37.45 9.92
CA VAL A 61 -11.37 -37.03 10.03
C VAL A 61 -10.52 -37.67 8.93
N SER A 62 -10.70 -38.97 8.69
CA SER A 62 -9.99 -39.71 7.64
C SER A 62 -10.28 -39.14 6.25
N MET A 63 -11.56 -38.90 5.96
CA MET A 63 -11.98 -38.31 4.69
C MET A 63 -11.55 -36.85 4.54
N ALA A 64 -11.51 -36.07 5.63
CA ALA A 64 -10.92 -34.74 5.64
C ALA A 64 -9.44 -34.74 5.23
N MET A 65 -8.65 -35.69 5.72
CA MET A 65 -7.25 -35.81 5.33
C MET A 65 -7.09 -36.24 3.87
N ILE A 66 -7.86 -37.23 3.41
CA ILE A 66 -7.83 -37.67 2.01
C ILE A 66 -8.23 -36.53 1.07
N ALA A 67 -9.37 -35.88 1.33
CA ALA A 67 -9.86 -34.77 0.52
C ALA A 67 -8.89 -33.58 0.54
N SER A 68 -8.28 -33.27 1.70
CA SER A 68 -7.27 -32.21 1.82
C SER A 68 -6.00 -32.54 1.04
N GLY A 69 -5.59 -33.81 1.02
CA GLY A 69 -4.48 -34.28 0.19
C GLY A 69 -4.76 -34.15 -1.30
N ILE A 70 -5.92 -34.64 -1.76
CA ILE A 70 -6.38 -34.50 -3.15
C ILE A 70 -6.46 -33.02 -3.54
N GLY A 71 -7.05 -32.19 -2.68
CA GLY A 71 -7.21 -30.79 -2.97
C GLY A 71 -5.91 -30.01 -2.98
N THR A 72 -5.01 -30.30 -2.03
CA THR A 72 -3.67 -29.73 -2.05
C THR A 72 -2.95 -30.11 -3.34
N TRP A 73 -3.06 -31.36 -3.79
CA TRP A 73 -2.50 -31.79 -5.08
C TRP A 73 -3.07 -31.01 -6.27
N LEU A 74 -4.39 -30.81 -6.31
CA LEU A 74 -5.05 -30.04 -7.36
C LEU A 74 -4.64 -28.56 -7.33
N GLN A 75 -4.44 -27.98 -6.13
CA GLN A 75 -4.08 -26.58 -5.99
C GLN A 75 -2.62 -26.26 -6.33
N VAL A 76 -1.68 -27.13 -5.93
CA VAL A 76 -0.25 -26.92 -6.21
C VAL A 76 0.13 -27.15 -7.66
N ASN A 77 -0.72 -27.86 -8.41
CA ASN A 77 -0.56 -28.07 -9.84
C ASN A 77 -1.43 -27.10 -10.63
N ARG A 78 -1.09 -26.91 -11.91
CA ARG A 78 -1.96 -26.20 -12.86
C ARG A 78 -2.33 -27.15 -13.98
N TYR A 79 -3.53 -27.71 -13.93
CA TYR A 79 -4.08 -28.56 -14.98
C TYR A 79 -5.02 -27.72 -15.83
N GLY A 80 -4.47 -27.01 -16.82
CA GLY A 80 -5.21 -26.08 -17.66
C GLY A 80 -5.83 -24.95 -16.83
N ILE A 81 -7.15 -24.98 -16.65
CA ILE A 81 -7.90 -23.98 -15.88
C ILE A 81 -8.03 -24.31 -14.40
N VAL A 82 -7.54 -25.45 -13.91
CA VAL A 82 -7.69 -25.89 -12.50
C VAL A 82 -6.37 -25.74 -11.75
N GLY A 83 -6.45 -25.17 -10.55
CA GLY A 83 -5.35 -24.99 -9.59
C GLY A 83 -4.67 -23.62 -9.70
N SER A 84 -4.19 -23.12 -8.56
CA SER A 84 -3.46 -21.85 -8.46
C SER A 84 -2.00 -21.99 -8.87
N GLY A 85 -1.43 -23.20 -8.76
CA GLY A 85 -0.01 -23.44 -8.93
C GLY A 85 0.85 -22.77 -7.87
N LEU A 86 0.30 -22.51 -6.67
CA LEU A 86 1.01 -22.03 -5.48
C LEU A 86 1.05 -23.14 -4.44
N LEU A 87 1.89 -23.01 -3.41
CA LEU A 87 1.79 -23.87 -2.22
C LEU A 87 0.53 -23.51 -1.42
N SER A 88 -0.64 -23.77 -1.98
CA SER A 88 -1.95 -23.50 -1.40
C SER A 88 -2.53 -24.81 -0.88
N ILE A 89 -2.33 -25.06 0.42
CA ILE A 89 -2.84 -26.24 1.10
C ILE A 89 -4.36 -26.13 1.21
N GLN A 90 -5.06 -27.25 1.00
CA GLN A 90 -6.50 -27.35 1.20
C GLN A 90 -6.79 -27.99 2.56
N SER A 91 -7.81 -27.51 3.25
CA SER A 91 -8.22 -27.99 4.57
C SER A 91 -9.72 -27.77 4.78
N VAL A 92 -10.31 -28.46 5.76
CA VAL A 92 -11.71 -28.25 6.13
C VAL A 92 -11.93 -26.78 6.51
N ASN A 93 -12.97 -26.18 5.94
CA ASN A 93 -13.29 -24.78 6.18
C ASN A 93 -14.03 -24.62 7.51
N PHE A 94 -13.45 -23.84 8.42
CA PHE A 94 -14.02 -23.54 9.73
C PHE A 94 -15.32 -22.71 9.67
N SER A 95 -15.56 -21.96 8.59
CA SER A 95 -16.80 -21.21 8.40
C SER A 95 -18.04 -22.10 8.40
N PHE A 96 -17.89 -23.39 8.08
CA PHE A 96 -18.98 -24.36 8.07
C PHE A 96 -19.22 -25.01 9.44
N VAL A 97 -18.28 -24.95 10.39
CA VAL A 97 -18.40 -25.65 11.67
C VAL A 97 -19.64 -25.22 12.43
N THR A 98 -19.84 -23.91 12.61
CA THR A 98 -20.98 -23.36 13.34
C THR A 98 -22.30 -23.66 12.65
N VAL A 99 -22.32 -23.62 11.32
CA VAL A 99 -23.50 -23.90 10.48
C VAL A 99 -23.89 -25.37 10.56
N MET A 100 -22.92 -26.27 10.43
CA MET A 100 -23.14 -27.71 10.50
C MET A 100 -23.63 -28.13 11.89
N ILE A 101 -23.08 -27.53 12.95
CA ILE A 101 -23.57 -27.75 14.31
C ILE A 101 -25.01 -27.27 14.46
N ALA A 102 -25.32 -26.05 14.01
CA ALA A 102 -26.67 -25.50 14.14
C ALA A 102 -27.71 -26.35 13.39
N LEU A 103 -27.44 -26.67 12.11
CA LEU A 103 -28.32 -27.49 11.29
C LEU A 103 -28.46 -28.91 11.85
N GLY A 104 -27.35 -29.55 12.21
CA GLY A 104 -27.37 -30.91 12.77
C GLY A 104 -28.05 -30.97 14.14
N SER A 105 -27.85 -29.97 14.99
CA SER A 105 -28.48 -29.91 16.33
C SER A 105 -29.98 -29.69 16.21
N SER A 106 -30.43 -28.85 15.28
CA SER A 106 -31.85 -28.67 14.98
C SER A 106 -32.49 -29.97 14.49
N MET A 107 -31.85 -30.67 13.56
CA MET A 107 -32.35 -31.97 13.09
C MET A 107 -32.36 -33.02 14.21
N LYS A 108 -31.36 -32.99 15.10
CA LYS A 108 -31.30 -33.88 16.25
C LYS A 108 -32.42 -33.58 17.25
N SER A 109 -32.76 -32.31 17.51
CA SER A 109 -33.91 -31.94 18.34
C SER A 109 -35.24 -32.36 17.72
N ASP A 110 -35.32 -32.42 16.40
CA ASP A 110 -36.48 -32.93 15.66
C ASP A 110 -36.56 -34.47 15.64
N GLY A 111 -35.59 -35.16 16.25
CA GLY A 111 -35.58 -36.62 16.43
C GLY A 111 -34.97 -37.41 15.26
N PHE A 112 -34.26 -36.76 14.33
CA PHE A 112 -33.65 -37.46 13.20
C PHE A 112 -32.41 -38.30 13.62
N HIS A 113 -32.23 -39.46 12.98
CA HIS A 113 -31.10 -40.37 13.21
C HIS A 113 -29.79 -39.87 12.57
N GLU A 114 -28.66 -40.35 13.09
CA GLU A 114 -27.29 -39.95 12.70
C GLU A 114 -27.07 -39.99 11.18
N GLU A 115 -27.43 -41.09 10.52
CA GLU A 115 -27.24 -41.24 9.06
C GLU A 115 -28.00 -40.19 8.26
N LEU A 116 -29.24 -39.87 8.63
CA LEU A 116 -30.05 -38.89 7.91
C LEU A 116 -29.52 -37.48 8.11
N ILE A 117 -29.04 -37.15 9.32
CA ILE A 117 -28.36 -35.89 9.62
C ILE A 117 -27.12 -35.77 8.72
N MET A 118 -26.27 -36.79 8.68
CA MET A 118 -25.05 -36.78 7.86
C MET A 118 -25.35 -36.68 6.35
N SER A 119 -26.32 -37.46 5.86
CA SER A 119 -26.75 -37.43 4.45
C SER A 119 -27.28 -36.07 4.02
N SER A 120 -27.95 -35.36 4.93
CA SER A 120 -28.52 -34.04 4.66
C SER A 120 -27.44 -32.97 4.68
N LEU A 121 -26.60 -32.94 5.72
CA LEU A 121 -25.48 -31.99 5.83
C LEU A 121 -24.52 -32.12 4.65
N LEU A 122 -24.10 -33.35 4.31
CA LEU A 122 -23.19 -33.61 3.20
C LEU A 122 -23.88 -33.40 1.84
N GLY A 123 -25.16 -33.73 1.71
CA GLY A 123 -25.93 -33.54 0.48
C GLY A 123 -26.11 -32.06 0.13
N VAL A 124 -26.47 -31.21 1.11
CA VAL A 124 -26.55 -29.76 0.88
C VAL A 124 -25.18 -29.14 0.65
N SER A 125 -24.13 -29.65 1.30
CA SER A 125 -22.75 -29.22 1.04
C SER A 125 -22.29 -29.58 -0.37
N PHE A 126 -22.59 -30.79 -0.83
CA PHE A 126 -22.26 -31.24 -2.19
C PHE A 126 -22.90 -30.34 -3.25
N VAL A 127 -24.19 -30.01 -3.10
CA VAL A 127 -24.87 -29.09 -4.04
C VAL A 127 -24.32 -27.67 -3.90
N GLY A 128 -24.06 -27.20 -2.68
CA GLY A 128 -23.49 -25.88 -2.39
C GLY A 128 -22.12 -25.67 -3.04
N ALA A 129 -21.28 -26.71 -3.08
CA ALA A 129 -19.93 -26.63 -3.65
C ALA A 129 -19.92 -26.27 -5.16
N PHE A 130 -20.98 -26.62 -5.90
CA PHE A 130 -21.13 -26.20 -7.30
C PHE A 130 -21.30 -24.68 -7.46
N LEU A 131 -21.75 -23.95 -6.43
CA LEU A 131 -21.80 -22.49 -6.45
C LEU A 131 -20.40 -21.89 -6.49
N VAL A 132 -19.42 -22.50 -5.80
CA VAL A 132 -18.00 -22.09 -5.85
C VAL A 132 -17.41 -22.37 -7.22
N VAL A 133 -17.68 -23.56 -7.78
CA VAL A 133 -17.29 -23.92 -9.16
C VAL A 133 -17.83 -22.90 -10.15
N GLY A 134 -19.12 -22.55 -10.07
CA GLY A 134 -19.74 -21.53 -10.91
C GLY A 134 -19.13 -20.14 -10.71
N SER A 135 -18.84 -19.78 -9.46
CA SER A 135 -18.26 -18.49 -9.07
C SER A 135 -16.87 -18.27 -9.65
N SER A 136 -16.09 -19.33 -9.87
CA SER A 136 -14.77 -19.25 -10.51
C SER A 136 -14.80 -18.62 -11.92
N PHE A 137 -15.90 -18.84 -12.68
CA PHE A 137 -16.05 -18.31 -14.04
C PHE A 137 -16.47 -16.85 -14.05
N ILE A 138 -17.22 -16.41 -13.04
CA ILE A 138 -17.71 -15.04 -12.91
C ILE A 138 -16.80 -14.14 -12.08
N LEU A 139 -15.74 -14.69 -11.47
CA LEU A 139 -14.78 -13.99 -10.61
C LEU A 139 -14.26 -12.65 -11.20
N PRO A 140 -13.93 -12.53 -12.51
CA PRO A 140 -13.52 -11.26 -13.10
C PRO A 140 -14.57 -10.16 -13.04
N TYR A 141 -15.84 -10.54 -13.04
CA TYR A 141 -16.98 -9.63 -12.98
C TYR A 141 -17.34 -9.26 -11.54
N LEU A 142 -16.94 -10.08 -10.56
CA LEU A 142 -17.17 -9.85 -9.13
C LEU A 142 -16.14 -8.91 -8.46
N ARG A 143 -15.22 -8.29 -9.22
CA ARG A 143 -14.19 -7.36 -8.72
C ARG A 143 -14.72 -6.16 -7.93
N ARG A 144 -15.99 -5.80 -8.09
CA ARG A 144 -16.64 -4.74 -7.30
C ARG A 144 -17.01 -5.21 -5.89
N VAL A 145 -17.23 -6.51 -5.71
CA VAL A 145 -17.65 -7.13 -4.45
C VAL A 145 -16.44 -7.69 -3.69
N ILE A 146 -15.55 -8.37 -4.41
CA ILE A 146 -14.34 -8.99 -3.84
C ILE A 146 -13.26 -7.91 -3.69
N THR A 147 -13.33 -7.17 -2.58
CA THR A 147 -12.32 -6.18 -2.20
C THR A 147 -11.54 -6.66 -0.98
N PRO A 148 -10.28 -6.22 -0.77
CA PRO A 148 -9.51 -6.57 0.42
C PRO A 148 -10.26 -6.24 1.72
N THR A 149 -11.01 -5.13 1.76
CA THR A 149 -11.83 -4.75 2.90
C THR A 149 -12.91 -5.79 3.19
N VAL A 150 -13.65 -6.23 2.16
CA VAL A 150 -14.72 -7.23 2.31
C VAL A 150 -14.15 -8.60 2.70
N SER A 151 -13.12 -9.07 1.99
CA SER A 151 -12.45 -10.35 2.33
C SER A 151 -11.88 -10.33 3.75
N GLY A 152 -11.22 -9.23 4.14
CA GLY A 152 -10.64 -9.08 5.48
C GLY A 152 -11.69 -9.06 6.60
N ILE A 153 -12.86 -8.44 6.37
CA ILE A 153 -14.00 -8.50 7.32
C ILE A 153 -14.52 -9.93 7.47
N VAL A 154 -14.68 -10.66 6.37
CA VAL A 154 -15.14 -12.06 6.41
C VAL A 154 -14.17 -12.93 7.22
N VAL A 155 -12.87 -12.86 6.93
CA VAL A 155 -11.83 -13.61 7.68
C VAL A 155 -11.80 -13.21 9.16
N LEU A 156 -11.94 -11.91 9.45
CA LEU A 156 -12.01 -11.41 10.82
C LEU A 156 -13.23 -11.97 11.57
N MET A 157 -14.40 -11.99 10.93
CA MET A 157 -15.63 -12.55 11.51
C MET A 157 -15.53 -14.07 11.75
N ILE A 158 -14.88 -14.81 10.86
CA ILE A 158 -14.59 -16.24 11.05
C ILE A 158 -13.75 -16.42 12.31
N GLY A 159 -12.62 -15.71 12.43
CA GLY A 159 -11.75 -15.78 13.61
C GLY A 159 -12.48 -15.44 14.91
N LEU A 160 -13.17 -14.29 14.96
CA LEU A 160 -13.85 -13.83 16.18
C LEU A 160 -15.00 -14.74 16.62
N SER A 161 -15.78 -15.28 15.67
CA SER A 161 -16.90 -16.17 16.00
C SER A 161 -16.44 -17.53 16.54
N LEU A 162 -15.28 -18.03 16.08
CA LEU A 162 -14.73 -19.31 16.50
C LEU A 162 -14.01 -19.27 17.85
N ILE A 163 -13.54 -18.10 18.29
CA ILE A 163 -12.97 -17.94 19.65
C ILE A 163 -13.95 -18.47 20.72
N LYS A 164 -15.26 -18.25 20.52
CA LYS A 164 -16.30 -18.80 21.40
C LYS A 164 -16.20 -20.33 21.52
N VAL A 165 -16.01 -21.03 20.40
CA VAL A 165 -15.85 -22.50 20.38
C VAL A 165 -14.55 -22.90 21.06
N GLY A 166 -13.44 -22.21 20.78
CA GLY A 166 -12.16 -22.46 21.45
C GLY A 166 -12.25 -22.36 22.98
N ILE A 167 -12.96 -21.34 23.50
CA ILE A 167 -13.19 -21.17 24.94
C ILE A 167 -14.13 -22.24 25.52
N ILE A 168 -15.14 -22.69 24.75
CA ILE A 168 -15.99 -23.81 25.18
C ILE A 168 -15.14 -25.07 25.34
N ASP A 169 -14.29 -25.37 24.36
CA ASP A 169 -13.43 -26.54 24.45
C ASP A 169 -12.38 -26.39 25.56
N PHE A 170 -11.86 -25.17 25.80
CA PHE A 170 -10.95 -24.87 26.92
C PHE A 170 -11.60 -25.23 28.27
N GLY A 171 -12.91 -25.00 28.42
CA GLY A 171 -13.67 -25.39 29.60
C GLY A 171 -14.09 -26.86 29.66
N GLY A 172 -13.67 -27.72 28.73
CA GLY A 172 -14.03 -29.15 28.68
C GLY A 172 -15.08 -29.50 27.61
N GLY A 173 -15.45 -28.56 26.74
CA GLY A 173 -16.32 -28.81 25.59
C GLY A 173 -17.82 -28.79 25.89
N PHE A 174 -18.63 -29.08 24.88
CA PHE A 174 -20.09 -29.12 24.98
C PHE A 174 -20.60 -30.21 25.93
N ALA A 175 -19.89 -31.34 26.02
CA ALA A 175 -20.20 -32.40 26.98
C ALA A 175 -20.10 -31.88 28.43
N ALA A 176 -19.00 -31.20 28.78
CA ALA A 176 -18.81 -30.61 30.11
C ALA A 176 -19.87 -29.55 30.47
N LYS A 177 -20.36 -28.80 29.47
CA LYS A 177 -21.50 -27.87 29.66
C LYS A 177 -22.78 -28.60 30.01
N SER A 178 -23.06 -29.72 29.36
CA SER A 178 -24.27 -30.52 29.62
C SER A 178 -24.20 -31.28 30.94
N SER A 179 -23.01 -31.72 31.37
CA SER A 179 -22.79 -32.46 32.62
C SER A 179 -22.53 -31.58 33.84
N GLY A 180 -22.46 -30.25 33.67
CA GLY A 180 -22.18 -29.29 34.76
C GLY A 180 -20.73 -29.26 35.24
N THR A 181 -19.80 -29.90 34.52
CA THR A 181 -18.35 -29.93 34.85
C THR A 181 -17.54 -28.89 34.09
N PHE A 182 -18.21 -28.00 33.35
CA PHE A 182 -17.60 -26.95 32.54
C PHE A 182 -16.72 -26.02 33.38
N GLY A 183 -15.46 -25.86 32.98
CA GLY A 183 -14.51 -24.96 33.64
C GLY A 183 -14.03 -25.46 35.00
N ASN A 184 -14.09 -26.76 35.29
CA ASN A 184 -13.43 -27.32 36.46
C ASN A 184 -11.90 -27.12 36.41
N TYR A 185 -11.23 -27.27 37.54
CA TYR A 185 -9.78 -27.04 37.64
C TYR A 185 -8.94 -27.96 36.73
N GLU A 186 -9.42 -29.18 36.45
CA GLU A 186 -8.74 -30.13 35.57
C GLU A 186 -8.75 -29.64 34.12
N HIS A 187 -9.93 -29.27 33.58
CA HIS A 187 -10.06 -28.73 32.24
C HIS A 187 -9.31 -27.40 32.08
N LEU A 188 -9.49 -26.47 33.02
CA LEU A 188 -8.79 -25.18 32.99
C LEU A 188 -7.27 -25.34 33.11
N GLY A 189 -6.81 -26.23 34.00
CA GLY A 189 -5.39 -26.49 34.22
C GLY A 189 -4.71 -27.09 32.98
N VAL A 190 -5.34 -28.08 32.36
CA VAL A 190 -4.83 -28.70 31.12
C VAL A 190 -4.87 -27.71 29.95
N GLY A 191 -5.97 -26.99 29.77
CA GLY A 191 -6.08 -25.99 28.70
C GLY A 191 -5.04 -24.88 28.85
N LEU A 192 -4.82 -24.40 30.08
CA LEU A 192 -3.81 -23.37 30.38
C LEU A 192 -2.39 -23.89 30.17
N LEU A 193 -2.10 -25.14 30.57
CA LEU A 193 -0.81 -25.78 30.31
C LEU A 193 -0.52 -25.80 28.81
N VAL A 194 -1.47 -26.24 27.99
CA VAL A 194 -1.30 -26.24 26.53
C VAL A 194 -1.04 -24.82 26.03
N LEU A 195 -1.86 -23.85 26.42
CA LEU A 195 -1.71 -22.46 25.97
C LEU A 195 -0.33 -21.89 26.33
N ILE A 196 0.16 -22.09 27.55
CA ILE A 196 1.48 -21.64 28.00
C ILE A 196 2.59 -22.28 27.17
N VAL A 197 2.51 -23.60 26.92
CA VAL A 197 3.50 -24.31 26.11
C VAL A 197 3.50 -23.76 24.69
N VAL A 198 2.34 -23.60 24.06
CA VAL A 198 2.21 -23.05 22.71
C VAL A 198 2.79 -21.64 22.63
N ILE A 199 2.49 -20.76 23.59
CA ILE A 199 3.05 -19.39 23.65
C ILE A 199 4.56 -19.43 23.83
N GLY A 200 5.07 -20.23 24.77
CA GLY A 200 6.51 -20.34 25.05
C GLY A 200 7.31 -20.79 23.83
N PHE A 201 6.80 -21.79 23.09
CA PHE A 201 7.42 -22.22 21.85
C PHE A 201 7.31 -21.17 20.73
N ASN A 202 6.22 -20.40 20.65
CA ASN A 202 6.10 -19.29 19.69
C ASN A 202 7.07 -18.13 19.98
N CYS A 203 7.52 -17.96 21.22
CA CYS A 203 8.54 -16.97 21.60
C CYS A 203 9.99 -17.43 21.33
N CYS A 204 10.21 -18.69 20.94
CA CYS A 204 11.55 -19.23 20.70
C CYS A 204 12.17 -18.65 19.41
N ARG A 205 13.50 -18.47 19.41
CA ARG A 205 14.23 -17.99 18.21
C ARG A 205 14.24 -19.00 17.05
N SER A 206 14.13 -20.31 17.34
CA SER A 206 14.17 -21.36 16.32
C SER A 206 12.85 -21.46 15.54
N PRO A 207 12.85 -21.32 14.20
CA PRO A 207 11.65 -21.44 13.37
C PRO A 207 10.93 -22.80 13.52
N LEU A 208 11.69 -23.90 13.59
CA LEU A 208 11.15 -25.26 13.77
C LEU A 208 10.37 -25.40 15.08
N LEU A 209 10.88 -24.81 16.16
CA LEU A 209 10.24 -24.84 17.48
C LEU A 209 8.97 -23.99 17.52
N ARG A 210 8.96 -22.81 16.88
CA ARG A 210 7.76 -21.97 16.80
C ARG A 210 6.63 -22.68 16.03
N MET A 211 6.96 -23.30 14.91
CA MET A 211 5.98 -24.01 14.08
C MET A 211 5.45 -25.29 14.72
N GLY A 212 6.33 -26.05 15.39
CA GLY A 212 5.94 -27.24 16.15
C GLY A 212 5.19 -26.91 17.43
N GLY A 213 5.16 -25.64 17.88
CA GLY A 213 4.63 -25.24 19.18
C GLY A 213 3.20 -25.71 19.44
N ILE A 214 2.32 -25.67 18.44
CA ILE A 214 0.94 -26.18 18.54
C ILE A 214 0.94 -27.70 18.76
N ALA A 215 1.65 -28.45 17.92
CA ALA A 215 1.74 -29.90 18.03
C ALA A 215 2.38 -30.33 19.37
N ILE A 216 3.46 -29.66 19.79
CA ILE A 216 4.12 -29.90 21.07
C ILE A 216 3.18 -29.60 22.24
N GLY A 217 2.45 -28.48 22.18
CA GLY A 217 1.45 -28.12 23.17
C GLY A 217 0.39 -29.21 23.35
N LEU A 218 -0.13 -29.75 22.25
CA LEU A 218 -1.09 -30.85 22.31
C LEU A 218 -0.48 -32.14 22.87
N CYS A 219 0.75 -32.49 22.48
CA CYS A 219 1.44 -33.66 23.04
C CYS A 219 1.60 -33.52 24.56
N VAL A 220 2.04 -32.36 25.04
CA VAL A 220 2.18 -32.08 26.48
C VAL A 220 0.83 -32.14 27.18
N GLY A 221 -0.20 -31.51 26.61
CA GLY A 221 -1.56 -31.55 27.15
C GLY A 221 -2.14 -32.96 27.20
N TYR A 222 -1.93 -33.75 26.14
CA TYR A 222 -2.39 -35.14 26.06
C TYR A 222 -1.71 -36.02 27.10
N ILE A 223 -0.39 -35.88 27.29
CA ILE A 223 0.35 -36.61 28.34
C ILE A 223 -0.18 -36.22 29.73
N ALA A 224 -0.41 -34.93 29.99
CA ALA A 224 -1.00 -34.49 31.25
C ALA A 224 -2.40 -35.07 31.46
N SER A 225 -3.23 -35.09 30.42
CA SER A 225 -4.55 -35.70 30.45
C SER A 225 -4.53 -37.22 30.67
N LEU A 226 -3.53 -37.94 30.15
CA LEU A 226 -3.33 -39.36 30.44
C LEU A 226 -3.04 -39.58 31.93
N CYS A 227 -2.16 -38.77 32.51
CA CYS A 227 -1.84 -38.83 33.94
C CYS A 227 -3.05 -38.50 34.83
N LEU A 228 -3.96 -37.65 34.35
CA LEU A 228 -5.20 -37.27 35.04
C LEU A 228 -6.37 -38.23 34.77
N GLY A 229 -6.18 -39.27 33.95
CA GLY A 229 -7.23 -40.24 33.63
C GLY A 229 -8.37 -39.70 32.74
N MET A 230 -8.13 -38.60 32.01
CA MET A 230 -9.14 -37.93 31.18
C MET A 230 -9.29 -38.53 29.77
N VAL A 231 -8.50 -39.54 29.44
CA VAL A 231 -8.43 -40.13 28.09
C VAL A 231 -9.14 -41.47 28.07
N ASP A 232 -10.10 -41.64 27.16
CA ASP A 232 -10.77 -42.90 26.91
C ASP A 232 -10.29 -43.53 25.60
N PHE A 233 -9.82 -44.78 25.68
CA PHE A 233 -9.35 -45.58 24.55
C PHE A 233 -10.41 -46.56 24.01
N SER A 234 -11.59 -46.64 24.64
CA SER A 234 -12.65 -47.55 24.25
C SER A 234 -13.10 -47.32 22.79
N SER A 235 -13.13 -46.06 22.37
CA SER A 235 -13.51 -45.59 21.04
C SER A 235 -12.63 -46.10 19.89
N MET A 236 -11.41 -46.56 20.16
CA MET A 236 -10.47 -47.01 19.13
C MET A 236 -10.49 -48.54 18.88
N ARG A 237 -11.13 -49.33 19.74
CA ARG A 237 -11.02 -50.81 19.70
C ARG A 237 -11.66 -51.47 18.47
N ASN A 238 -12.65 -50.82 17.85
CA ASN A 238 -13.45 -51.38 16.76
C ASN A 238 -13.24 -50.67 15.41
N LEU A 239 -12.20 -49.85 15.27
CA LEU A 239 -11.92 -49.15 14.01
C LEU A 239 -11.25 -50.10 12.99
N PRO A 240 -11.62 -50.04 11.70
CA PRO A 240 -10.97 -50.81 10.68
C PRO A 240 -9.52 -50.34 10.46
N LEU A 241 -8.63 -51.26 10.10
CA LEU A 241 -7.21 -50.96 9.87
C LEU A 241 -7.00 -49.97 8.71
N ILE A 242 -7.82 -50.10 7.67
CA ILE A 242 -7.81 -49.26 6.47
C ILE A 242 -9.23 -48.81 6.17
N THR A 243 -9.40 -47.54 5.81
CA THR A 243 -10.65 -47.00 5.23
C THR A 243 -10.40 -46.50 3.82
N ILE A 244 -11.40 -46.70 2.95
CA ILE A 244 -11.37 -46.23 1.57
C ILE A 244 -12.54 -45.25 1.39
N PRO A 245 -12.36 -44.17 0.61
CA PRO A 245 -13.45 -43.25 0.30
C PRO A 245 -14.64 -43.98 -0.34
N HIS A 246 -15.79 -43.95 0.33
CA HIS A 246 -17.05 -44.43 -0.20
C HIS A 246 -17.94 -43.24 -0.58
N PRO A 247 -18.12 -42.96 -1.88
CA PRO A 247 -19.02 -41.90 -2.33
C PRO A 247 -20.43 -42.09 -1.77
N PHE A 248 -20.97 -41.05 -1.16
CA PHE A 248 -22.30 -41.00 -0.56
C PHE A 248 -22.56 -42.12 0.45
N LYS A 249 -21.57 -42.46 1.30
CA LYS A 249 -21.66 -43.49 2.35
C LYS A 249 -22.96 -43.41 3.17
N TYR A 250 -23.39 -42.20 3.52
CA TYR A 250 -24.57 -41.96 4.35
C TYR A 250 -25.86 -41.74 3.54
N GLY A 251 -25.81 -41.83 2.20
CA GLY A 251 -26.89 -41.45 1.30
C GLY A 251 -26.82 -39.98 0.86
N PHE A 252 -27.83 -39.54 0.11
CA PHE A 252 -27.94 -38.18 -0.42
C PHE A 252 -29.32 -37.59 -0.11
N SER A 253 -29.35 -36.54 0.70
CA SER A 253 -30.56 -35.80 1.05
C SER A 253 -30.35 -34.31 0.77
N PHE A 254 -31.35 -33.64 0.20
CA PHE A 254 -31.28 -32.22 -0.15
C PHE A 254 -32.49 -31.48 0.40
N SER A 255 -32.23 -30.44 1.19
CA SER A 255 -33.22 -29.47 1.62
C SER A 255 -32.87 -28.10 1.07
N PHE A 256 -33.80 -27.49 0.33
CA PHE A 256 -33.60 -26.17 -0.25
C PHE A 256 -33.38 -25.09 0.83
N HIS A 257 -34.07 -25.20 1.97
CA HIS A 257 -33.94 -24.24 3.06
C HIS A 257 -32.53 -24.28 3.69
N GLN A 258 -32.03 -25.48 3.98
CA GLN A 258 -30.67 -25.69 4.50
C GLN A 258 -29.61 -25.28 3.47
N PHE A 259 -29.88 -25.53 2.18
CA PHE A 259 -29.03 -25.10 1.08
C PHE A 259 -28.86 -23.58 1.00
N LEU A 260 -29.87 -22.76 1.31
CA LEU A 260 -29.69 -21.30 1.30
C LEU A 260 -28.59 -20.85 2.27
N VAL A 261 -28.51 -21.48 3.43
CA VAL A 261 -27.52 -21.18 4.48
C VAL A 261 -26.14 -21.64 4.04
N VAL A 262 -26.02 -22.92 3.71
CA VAL A 262 -24.76 -23.55 3.32
C VAL A 262 -24.23 -22.94 2.02
N GLY A 263 -25.11 -22.65 1.07
CA GLY A 263 -24.79 -21.98 -0.19
C GLY A 263 -24.28 -20.55 0.01
N THR A 264 -24.86 -19.80 0.94
CA THR A 264 -24.36 -18.45 1.29
C THR A 264 -22.95 -18.52 1.88
N ILE A 265 -22.70 -19.50 2.76
CA ILE A 265 -21.37 -19.71 3.34
C ILE A 265 -20.36 -20.12 2.27
N TYR A 266 -20.74 -20.94 1.29
CA TYR A 266 -19.90 -21.23 0.13
C TYR A 266 -19.57 -19.98 -0.70
N LEU A 267 -20.54 -19.09 -0.92
CA LEU A 267 -20.28 -17.83 -1.61
C LEU A 267 -19.32 -16.92 -0.82
N LEU A 268 -19.42 -16.90 0.51
CA LEU A 268 -18.47 -16.17 1.37
C LEU A 268 -17.09 -16.85 1.40
N SER A 269 -17.04 -18.18 1.33
CA SER A 269 -15.81 -18.97 1.23
C SER A 269 -15.02 -18.65 -0.05
N VAL A 270 -15.67 -18.23 -1.14
CA VAL A 270 -14.97 -17.69 -2.33
C VAL A 270 -14.11 -16.47 -1.96
N LEU A 271 -14.59 -15.60 -1.07
CA LEU A 271 -13.87 -14.40 -0.64
C LEU A 271 -12.64 -14.75 0.22
N GLU A 272 -12.78 -15.79 1.04
CA GLU A 272 -11.71 -16.38 1.84
C GLU A 272 -10.65 -17.01 0.93
N ALA A 273 -11.05 -17.90 0.00
CA ALA A 273 -10.15 -18.54 -0.95
C ALA A 273 -9.39 -17.52 -1.81
N VAL A 274 -10.06 -16.47 -2.31
CA VAL A 274 -9.38 -15.38 -3.04
C VAL A 274 -8.37 -14.67 -2.15
N GLY A 275 -8.74 -14.34 -0.90
CA GLY A 275 -7.85 -13.71 0.06
C GLY A 275 -6.61 -14.56 0.34
N ASP A 276 -6.79 -15.85 0.56
CA ASP A 276 -5.71 -16.78 0.91
C ASP A 276 -4.79 -17.08 -0.26
N ILE A 277 -5.32 -17.29 -1.47
CA ILE A 277 -4.51 -17.46 -2.67
C ILE A 277 -3.68 -16.19 -2.94
N THR A 278 -4.26 -15.02 -2.70
CA THR A 278 -3.55 -13.73 -2.82
C THR A 278 -2.44 -13.63 -1.80
N ALA A 279 -2.71 -13.96 -0.53
CA ALA A 279 -1.70 -13.98 0.52
C ALA A 279 -0.60 -15.01 0.23
N THR A 280 -0.95 -16.21 -0.26
CA THR A 280 0.02 -17.22 -0.69
C THR A 280 0.89 -16.69 -1.83
N ALA A 281 0.32 -15.98 -2.80
CA ALA A 281 1.08 -15.35 -3.88
C ALA A 281 2.07 -14.31 -3.32
N MET A 282 1.66 -13.46 -2.37
CA MET A 282 2.53 -12.48 -1.71
C MET A 282 3.70 -13.16 -0.99
N VAL A 283 3.43 -14.13 -0.11
CA VAL A 283 4.50 -14.80 0.67
C VAL A 283 5.38 -15.70 -0.19
N SER A 284 4.89 -16.12 -1.36
CA SER A 284 5.65 -16.89 -2.36
C SER A 284 6.33 -15.99 -3.42
N ARG A 285 6.33 -14.66 -3.23
CA ARG A 285 6.93 -13.67 -4.15
C ARG A 285 6.41 -13.76 -5.59
N ARG A 286 5.11 -13.97 -5.76
CA ARG A 286 4.43 -14.01 -7.07
C ARG A 286 3.57 -12.77 -7.30
N PRO A 287 3.35 -12.39 -8.57
CA PRO A 287 2.52 -11.24 -8.89
C PRO A 287 1.10 -11.38 -8.30
N ILE A 288 0.62 -10.30 -7.69
CA ILE A 288 -0.75 -10.16 -7.17
C ILE A 288 -1.64 -9.29 -8.06
N GLN A 289 -1.18 -9.00 -9.28
CA GLN A 289 -1.89 -8.26 -10.30
C GLN A 289 -1.53 -8.84 -11.68
N GLY A 290 -2.31 -8.49 -12.71
CA GLY A 290 -2.09 -8.97 -14.09
C GLY A 290 -2.82 -10.28 -14.43
N GLU A 291 -2.64 -10.75 -15.67
CA GLU A 291 -3.37 -11.91 -16.20
C GLU A 291 -2.99 -13.21 -15.50
N GLU A 292 -1.71 -13.39 -15.16
CA GLU A 292 -1.25 -14.59 -14.46
C GLU A 292 -1.93 -14.72 -13.10
N TYR A 293 -1.98 -13.64 -12.32
CA TYR A 293 -2.68 -13.60 -11.04
C TYR A 293 -4.17 -13.92 -11.18
N GLN A 294 -4.83 -13.37 -12.21
CA GLN A 294 -6.24 -13.66 -12.47
C GLN A 294 -6.46 -15.13 -12.86
N SER A 295 -5.55 -15.72 -13.64
CA SER A 295 -5.57 -17.15 -13.97
C SER A 295 -5.37 -17.99 -12.70
N ARG A 296 -4.44 -17.62 -11.82
CA ARG A 296 -4.21 -18.28 -10.51
C ARG A 296 -5.45 -18.23 -9.64
N LEU A 297 -6.11 -17.08 -9.53
CA LEU A 297 -7.33 -16.92 -8.74
C LEU A 297 -8.49 -17.75 -9.29
N LYS A 298 -8.75 -17.68 -10.61
CA LYS A 298 -9.80 -18.48 -11.25
C LYS A 298 -9.55 -19.96 -11.05
N GLY A 299 -8.34 -20.43 -11.35
CA GLY A 299 -8.00 -21.83 -11.23
C GLY A 299 -7.96 -22.31 -9.79
N GLY A 300 -7.53 -21.46 -8.87
CA GLY A 300 -7.54 -21.76 -7.45
C GLY A 300 -8.96 -21.89 -6.89
N VAL A 301 -9.85 -20.92 -7.17
CA VAL A 301 -11.27 -20.99 -6.74
C VAL A 301 -12.00 -22.16 -7.41
N LEU A 302 -11.68 -22.46 -8.67
CA LEU A 302 -12.24 -23.64 -9.34
C LEU A 302 -11.78 -24.94 -8.67
N ALA A 303 -10.50 -25.05 -8.32
CA ALA A 303 -9.97 -26.19 -7.57
C ALA A 303 -10.65 -26.31 -6.20
N ASP A 304 -10.83 -25.19 -5.49
CA ASP A 304 -11.51 -25.11 -4.19
C ASP A 304 -12.93 -25.70 -4.26
N GLY A 305 -13.73 -25.27 -5.25
CA GLY A 305 -15.08 -25.78 -5.48
C GLY A 305 -15.10 -27.27 -5.86
N LEU A 306 -14.24 -27.70 -6.79
CA LEU A 306 -14.16 -29.10 -7.21
C LEU A 306 -13.76 -30.02 -6.06
N VAL A 307 -12.81 -29.58 -5.24
CA VAL A 307 -12.36 -30.31 -4.05
C VAL A 307 -13.47 -30.40 -3.02
N SER A 308 -14.23 -29.33 -2.80
CA SER A 308 -15.40 -29.37 -1.93
C SER A 308 -16.48 -30.33 -2.43
N VAL A 309 -16.71 -30.41 -3.76
CA VAL A 309 -17.61 -31.42 -4.35
C VAL A 309 -17.11 -32.84 -4.04
N ILE A 310 -15.82 -33.10 -4.26
CA ILE A 310 -15.21 -34.41 -3.97
C ILE A 310 -15.30 -34.72 -2.48
N ALA A 311 -14.94 -33.76 -1.62
CA ALA A 311 -14.93 -33.88 -0.18
C ALA A 311 -16.31 -34.27 0.36
N SER A 312 -17.35 -33.50 0.02
CA SER A 312 -18.72 -33.79 0.46
C SER A 312 -19.22 -35.14 -0.10
N ALA A 313 -18.85 -35.50 -1.32
CA ALA A 313 -19.20 -36.80 -1.89
C ALA A 313 -18.57 -37.97 -1.11
N VAL A 314 -17.30 -37.87 -0.70
CA VAL A 314 -16.62 -38.97 0.01
C VAL A 314 -16.93 -39.00 1.52
N GLY A 315 -17.71 -38.05 2.02
CA GLY A 315 -18.07 -37.95 3.43
C GLY A 315 -17.06 -37.14 4.24
N SER A 316 -16.48 -36.09 3.66
CA SER A 316 -15.75 -35.05 4.35
C SER A 316 -16.58 -33.77 4.43
N LEU A 317 -16.29 -32.94 5.44
CA LEU A 317 -16.83 -31.59 5.53
C LEU A 317 -16.32 -30.71 4.36
N PRO A 318 -16.95 -29.57 4.07
CA PRO A 318 -16.49 -28.64 3.05
C PRO A 318 -15.03 -28.18 3.24
N LEU A 319 -14.29 -28.05 2.14
CA LEU A 319 -12.88 -27.64 2.13
C LEU A 319 -12.71 -26.25 1.51
N THR A 320 -11.65 -25.56 1.92
CA THR A 320 -11.17 -24.31 1.32
C THR A 320 -9.63 -24.23 1.38
N THR A 321 -9.06 -23.19 0.79
CA THR A 321 -7.64 -22.85 0.88
C THR A 321 -7.27 -22.45 2.32
N PHE A 322 -6.17 -23.00 2.84
CA PHE A 322 -5.81 -22.90 4.25
C PHE A 322 -4.94 -21.66 4.56
N ALA A 323 -5.56 -20.62 5.10
CA ALA A 323 -4.94 -19.32 5.42
C ALA A 323 -3.64 -19.40 6.24
N GLN A 324 -3.57 -20.29 7.23
CA GLN A 324 -2.45 -20.38 8.18
C GLN A 324 -1.17 -20.88 7.50
N ASN A 325 -1.29 -21.55 6.34
CA ASN A 325 -0.12 -21.96 5.57
C ASN A 325 0.73 -20.76 5.13
N ASN A 326 0.15 -19.56 5.00
CA ASN A 326 0.90 -18.35 4.70
C ASN A 326 1.91 -17.99 5.80
N GLY A 327 1.52 -18.14 7.07
CA GLY A 327 2.42 -17.95 8.21
C GLY A 327 3.51 -19.02 8.25
N VAL A 328 3.16 -20.25 7.87
CA VAL A 328 4.12 -21.36 7.75
C VAL A 328 5.17 -21.09 6.68
N ILE A 329 4.78 -20.62 5.49
CA ILE A 329 5.70 -20.25 4.41
C ILE A 329 6.64 -19.13 4.87
N GLN A 330 6.10 -18.09 5.53
CA GLN A 330 6.90 -16.97 6.05
C GLN A 330 7.95 -17.41 7.07
N MET A 331 7.64 -18.39 7.91
CA MET A 331 8.54 -18.86 8.97
C MET A 331 9.55 -19.91 8.49
N THR A 332 9.17 -20.77 7.56
CA THR A 332 10.04 -21.82 6.99
C THR A 332 10.93 -21.32 5.87
N GLY A 333 10.49 -20.29 5.13
CA GLY A 333 11.07 -19.95 3.84
C GLY A 333 10.76 -20.98 2.73
N VAL A 334 9.81 -21.91 2.93
CA VAL A 334 9.52 -22.98 1.96
C VAL A 334 8.21 -22.67 1.23
N ALA A 335 8.32 -22.14 0.02
CA ALA A 335 7.19 -21.85 -0.87
C ALA A 335 7.05 -22.87 -2.03
N SER A 336 7.97 -23.84 -2.13
CA SER A 336 8.02 -24.80 -3.24
C SER A 336 6.75 -25.65 -3.37
N ARG A 337 6.18 -25.66 -4.58
CA ARG A 337 5.02 -26.51 -4.91
C ARG A 337 5.32 -28.01 -4.88
N TYR A 338 6.59 -28.39 -5.01
CA TYR A 338 7.01 -29.79 -4.93
C TYR A 338 6.97 -30.32 -3.49
N VAL A 339 7.25 -29.47 -2.50
CA VAL A 339 7.00 -29.80 -1.09
C VAL A 339 5.51 -30.00 -0.85
N GLY A 340 4.68 -29.14 -1.46
CA GLY A 340 3.22 -29.29 -1.44
C GLY A 340 2.71 -30.62 -2.01
N ARG A 341 3.34 -31.14 -3.07
CA ARG A 341 3.05 -32.48 -3.61
C ARG A 341 3.37 -33.58 -2.61
N THR A 342 4.49 -33.49 -1.90
CA THR A 342 4.85 -34.44 -0.85
C THR A 342 3.84 -34.39 0.30
N ILE A 343 3.43 -33.19 0.74
CA ILE A 343 2.39 -33.00 1.76
C ILE A 343 1.08 -33.67 1.32
N ALA A 344 0.65 -33.42 0.07
CA ALA A 344 -0.58 -34.01 -0.48
C ALA A 344 -0.57 -35.54 -0.44
N VAL A 345 0.52 -36.18 -0.86
CA VAL A 345 0.66 -37.64 -0.82
C VAL A 345 0.65 -38.16 0.62
N MET A 346 1.36 -37.49 1.53
CA MET A 346 1.37 -37.87 2.95
C MET A 346 -0.04 -37.79 3.57
N LEU A 347 -0.80 -36.74 3.27
CA LEU A 347 -2.18 -36.58 3.78
C LEU A 347 -3.11 -37.70 3.30
N VAL A 348 -3.03 -38.08 2.01
CA VAL A 348 -3.81 -39.21 1.48
C VAL A 348 -3.41 -40.50 2.18
N ILE A 349 -2.11 -40.78 2.32
CA ILE A 349 -1.63 -41.99 3.01
C ILE A 349 -2.11 -42.03 4.45
N LEU A 350 -1.94 -40.95 5.21
CA LEU A 350 -2.36 -40.88 6.60
C LEU A 350 -3.90 -41.02 6.72
N GLY A 351 -4.66 -40.46 5.78
CA GLY A 351 -6.13 -40.54 5.79
C GLY A 351 -6.68 -41.94 5.50
N LEU A 352 -5.89 -42.85 4.93
CA LEU A 352 -6.28 -44.25 4.73
C LEU A 352 -6.30 -45.06 6.04
N PHE A 353 -5.73 -44.55 7.13
CA PHE A 353 -5.63 -45.24 8.42
C PHE A 353 -6.55 -44.59 9.48
N PRO A 354 -7.78 -45.10 9.69
CA PRO A 354 -8.74 -44.56 10.66
C PRO A 354 -8.24 -44.48 12.09
N MET A 355 -7.26 -45.32 12.43
CA MET A 355 -6.57 -45.28 13.72
C MET A 355 -6.01 -43.91 14.05
N ILE A 356 -5.55 -43.16 13.04
CA ILE A 356 -5.08 -41.79 13.23
C ILE A 356 -6.27 -40.91 13.63
N GLY A 357 -7.37 -40.93 12.88
CA GLY A 357 -8.58 -40.18 13.25
C GLY A 357 -9.12 -40.56 14.63
N GLY A 358 -9.14 -41.87 14.95
CA GLY A 358 -9.52 -42.41 16.25
C GLY A 358 -8.66 -41.86 17.38
N PHE A 359 -7.34 -41.82 17.22
CA PHE A 359 -6.44 -41.20 18.21
C PHE A 359 -6.81 -39.74 18.48
N PHE A 360 -7.15 -38.96 17.45
CA PHE A 360 -7.56 -37.57 17.66
C PHE A 360 -8.90 -37.43 18.41
N THR A 361 -9.77 -38.43 18.35
CA THR A 361 -11.00 -38.45 19.17
C THR A 361 -10.75 -38.71 20.66
N THR A 362 -9.58 -39.27 21.03
CA THR A 362 -9.24 -39.50 22.44
C THR A 362 -8.65 -38.26 23.12
N ILE A 363 -8.28 -37.24 22.34
CA ILE A 363 -7.73 -35.98 22.86
C ILE A 363 -8.85 -35.21 23.56
N PRO A 364 -8.72 -34.89 24.86
CA PRO A 364 -9.75 -34.15 25.58
C PRO A 364 -9.97 -32.75 25.00
N SER A 365 -11.22 -32.28 25.02
CA SER A 365 -11.58 -30.95 24.49
C SER A 365 -10.75 -29.82 25.11
N ALA A 366 -10.39 -29.91 26.40
CA ALA A 366 -9.54 -28.93 27.07
C ALA A 366 -8.15 -28.76 26.42
N VAL A 367 -7.55 -29.86 25.97
CA VAL A 367 -6.25 -29.87 25.28
C VAL A 367 -6.37 -29.16 23.94
N LEU A 368 -7.40 -29.49 23.16
CA LEU A 368 -7.69 -28.80 21.89
C LEU A 368 -8.00 -27.32 22.15
N GLY A 369 -8.79 -27.00 23.18
CA GLY A 369 -9.21 -25.64 23.54
C GLY A 369 -8.05 -24.70 23.81
N GLY A 370 -7.02 -25.16 24.52
CA GLY A 370 -5.80 -24.40 24.77
C GLY A 370 -5.08 -24.00 23.48
N ALA A 371 -4.95 -24.93 22.52
CA ALA A 371 -4.33 -24.67 21.22
C ALA A 371 -5.22 -23.80 20.30
N MET A 372 -6.52 -24.11 20.25
CA MET A 372 -7.49 -23.45 19.37
C MET A 372 -7.74 -21.99 19.74
N THR A 373 -7.71 -21.64 21.03
CA THR A 373 -7.91 -20.26 21.49
C THR A 373 -6.90 -19.32 20.84
N LEU A 374 -5.62 -19.72 20.77
CA LEU A 374 -4.59 -18.96 20.07
C LEU A 374 -4.82 -18.99 18.55
N MET A 375 -5.13 -20.16 17.98
CA MET A 375 -5.31 -20.33 16.54
C MET A 375 -6.43 -19.44 15.98
N PHE A 376 -7.61 -19.42 16.61
CA PHE A 376 -8.73 -18.58 16.18
C PHE A 376 -8.44 -17.09 16.38
N SER A 377 -7.73 -16.73 17.44
CA SER A 377 -7.25 -15.36 17.64
C SER A 377 -6.29 -14.94 16.52
N MET A 378 -5.39 -15.83 16.09
CA MET A 378 -4.48 -15.55 14.97
C MET A 378 -5.21 -15.41 13.64
N ILE A 379 -6.30 -16.15 13.40
CA ILE A 379 -7.17 -15.97 12.22
C ILE A 379 -7.81 -14.57 12.24
N ALA A 380 -8.31 -14.13 13.41
CA ALA A 380 -8.85 -12.78 13.56
C ALA A 380 -7.79 -11.70 13.24
N ILE A 381 -6.57 -11.85 13.76
CA ILE A 381 -5.45 -10.95 13.43
C ILE A 381 -5.11 -10.96 11.93
N ALA A 382 -5.19 -12.11 11.25
CA ALA A 382 -5.00 -12.19 9.81
C ALA A 382 -6.06 -11.37 9.06
N GLY A 383 -7.34 -11.45 9.46
CA GLY A 383 -8.40 -10.60 8.93
C GLY A 383 -8.12 -9.11 9.09
N ILE A 384 -7.66 -8.69 10.28
CA ILE A 384 -7.24 -7.29 10.54
C ILE A 384 -6.09 -6.88 9.60
N ARG A 385 -5.09 -7.74 9.42
CA ARG A 385 -3.96 -7.48 8.53
C ARG A 385 -4.43 -7.26 7.09
N ILE A 386 -5.36 -8.08 6.60
CA ILE A 386 -5.95 -7.92 5.25
C ILE A 386 -6.67 -6.57 5.12
N ILE A 387 -7.44 -6.15 6.14
CA ILE A 387 -8.14 -4.86 6.14
C ILE A 387 -7.15 -3.69 6.09
N ILE A 388 -6.10 -3.73 6.91
CA ILE A 388 -5.11 -2.64 7.04
C ILE A 388 -4.28 -2.47 5.75
N THR A 389 -4.05 -3.55 5.01
CA THR A 389 -3.20 -3.54 3.80
C THR A 389 -3.69 -2.54 2.73
N ASN A 390 -4.99 -2.23 2.69
CA ASN A 390 -5.57 -1.27 1.72
C ASN A 390 -5.83 0.14 2.32
N GLY A 391 -5.45 0.35 3.58
CA GLY A 391 -5.72 1.58 4.34
C GLY A 391 -7.14 1.68 4.89
N LEU A 392 -7.27 2.14 6.13
CA LEU A 392 -8.55 2.41 6.80
C LEU A 392 -8.99 3.86 6.57
N LYS A 393 -9.46 4.19 5.36
CA LYS A 393 -10.06 5.51 5.09
C LYS A 393 -11.46 5.56 5.70
N ARG A 394 -12.06 6.76 5.79
CA ARG A 394 -13.39 6.96 6.40
C ARG A 394 -14.47 6.00 5.88
N ARG A 395 -14.48 5.71 4.56
CA ARG A 395 -15.43 4.77 3.95
C ARG A 395 -15.19 3.34 4.46
N GLU A 396 -13.97 2.85 4.35
CA GLU A 396 -13.59 1.50 4.78
C GLU A 396 -13.81 1.33 6.29
N THR A 397 -13.48 2.34 7.10
CA THR A 397 -13.76 2.34 8.55
C THR A 397 -15.25 2.21 8.85
N LEU A 398 -16.13 2.89 8.11
CA LEU A 398 -17.58 2.72 8.26
C LEU A 398 -18.05 1.32 7.88
N ILE A 399 -17.57 0.79 6.75
CA ILE A 399 -17.90 -0.58 6.32
C ILE A 399 -17.47 -1.59 7.39
N VAL A 400 -16.23 -1.49 7.89
CA VAL A 400 -15.67 -2.37 8.92
C VAL A 400 -16.46 -2.25 10.22
N ALA A 401 -16.69 -1.04 10.72
CA ALA A 401 -17.38 -0.81 11.99
C ALA A 401 -18.81 -1.34 11.98
N THR A 402 -19.58 -1.07 10.92
CA THR A 402 -20.97 -1.55 10.83
C THR A 402 -21.04 -3.06 10.63
N SER A 403 -20.15 -3.63 9.82
CA SER A 403 -20.12 -5.09 9.58
C SER A 403 -19.71 -5.88 10.82
N LEU A 404 -18.70 -5.40 11.56
CA LEU A 404 -18.32 -5.97 12.84
C LEU A 404 -19.43 -5.82 13.89
N GLY A 405 -20.06 -4.64 13.97
CA GLY A 405 -21.14 -4.38 14.91
C GLY A 405 -22.33 -5.32 14.71
N LEU A 406 -22.79 -5.50 13.46
CA LEU A 406 -23.89 -6.41 13.14
C LEU A 406 -23.48 -7.88 13.29
N GLY A 407 -22.32 -8.27 12.77
CA GLY A 407 -21.83 -9.65 12.85
C GLY A 407 -21.59 -10.12 14.29
N LEU A 408 -20.88 -9.35 15.10
CA LEU A 408 -20.64 -9.70 16.51
C LEU A 408 -21.90 -9.56 17.37
N GLY A 409 -22.76 -8.58 17.09
CA GLY A 409 -24.05 -8.44 17.77
C GLY A 409 -24.87 -9.73 17.68
N VAL A 410 -24.99 -10.29 16.48
CA VAL A 410 -25.63 -11.59 16.23
C VAL A 410 -24.94 -12.73 16.99
N SER A 411 -23.61 -12.72 17.08
CA SER A 411 -22.87 -13.76 17.80
C SER A 411 -23.17 -13.79 19.31
N TYR A 412 -23.58 -12.65 19.88
CA TYR A 412 -23.96 -12.54 21.29
C TYR A 412 -25.44 -12.84 21.51
N ASP A 413 -26.32 -12.26 20.69
CA ASP A 413 -27.76 -12.48 20.78
C ASP A 413 -28.39 -12.57 19.38
N PRO A 414 -28.54 -13.79 18.83
CA PRO A 414 -29.14 -13.98 17.51
C PRO A 414 -30.66 -13.83 17.53
N GLU A 415 -31.31 -13.76 18.70
CA GLU A 415 -32.77 -13.76 18.79
C GLU A 415 -33.40 -12.45 18.32
N ILE A 416 -32.63 -11.36 18.30
CA ILE A 416 -33.06 -10.02 17.90
C ILE A 416 -33.68 -9.97 16.49
N PHE A 417 -33.31 -10.91 15.61
CA PHE A 417 -33.81 -10.98 14.22
C PHE A 417 -34.91 -12.02 13.99
N LYS A 418 -35.43 -12.68 15.03
CA LYS A 418 -36.48 -13.73 14.91
C LYS A 418 -37.76 -13.27 14.21
N ILE A 419 -38.03 -11.97 14.16
CA ILE A 419 -39.20 -11.40 13.48
C ILE A 419 -39.10 -11.45 11.95
N LEU A 420 -37.90 -11.67 11.40
CA LEU A 420 -37.69 -11.79 9.96
C LEU A 420 -38.27 -13.11 9.41
N PRO A 421 -38.63 -13.16 8.11
CA PRO A 421 -39.02 -14.42 7.47
C PRO A 421 -37.96 -15.50 7.69
N ALA A 422 -38.38 -16.75 7.92
CA ALA A 422 -37.48 -17.86 8.25
C ALA A 422 -36.31 -18.01 7.25
N SER A 423 -36.53 -17.77 5.97
CA SER A 423 -35.48 -17.80 4.94
C SER A 423 -34.38 -16.75 5.11
N ILE A 424 -34.70 -15.59 5.68
CA ILE A 424 -33.74 -14.51 5.96
C ILE A 424 -33.14 -14.67 7.35
N TYR A 425 -33.96 -15.07 8.34
CA TYR A 425 -33.53 -15.27 9.72
C TYR A 425 -32.33 -16.22 9.80
N VAL A 426 -32.40 -17.35 9.12
CA VAL A 426 -31.33 -18.36 9.15
C VAL A 426 -30.02 -17.87 8.49
N LEU A 427 -30.09 -16.85 7.64
CA LEU A 427 -28.89 -16.18 7.12
C LEU A 427 -28.31 -15.19 8.13
N VAL A 428 -29.16 -14.37 8.76
CA VAL A 428 -28.69 -13.30 9.66
C VAL A 428 -28.41 -13.77 11.09
N GLU A 429 -28.86 -14.96 11.50
CA GLU A 429 -28.49 -15.57 12.77
C GLU A 429 -27.04 -16.09 12.76
N ASN A 430 -26.45 -16.26 11.59
CA ASN A 430 -25.05 -16.62 11.44
C ASN A 430 -24.19 -15.35 11.43
N PRO A 431 -23.24 -15.19 12.38
CA PRO A 431 -22.45 -13.96 12.50
C PRO A 431 -21.55 -13.69 11.29
N ILE A 432 -21.06 -14.75 10.63
CA ILE A 432 -20.22 -14.64 9.42
C ILE A 432 -21.07 -14.14 8.26
N CYS A 433 -22.27 -14.69 8.07
CA CYS A 433 -23.21 -14.22 7.06
C CYS A 433 -23.67 -12.78 7.32
N ALA A 434 -24.08 -12.46 8.55
CA ALA A 434 -24.52 -11.12 8.92
C ALA A 434 -23.43 -10.07 8.67
N GLY A 435 -22.21 -10.32 9.13
CA GLY A 435 -21.07 -9.42 8.91
C GLY A 435 -20.63 -9.36 7.45
N GLY A 436 -20.50 -10.50 6.78
CA GLY A 436 -20.06 -10.58 5.38
C GLY A 436 -21.03 -9.95 4.40
N LEU A 437 -22.34 -10.23 4.52
CA LEU A 437 -23.36 -9.62 3.69
C LEU A 437 -23.47 -8.12 3.94
N THR A 438 -23.36 -7.67 5.20
CA THR A 438 -23.29 -6.24 5.53
C THR A 438 -22.10 -5.58 4.83
N ALA A 439 -20.92 -6.20 4.87
CA ALA A 439 -19.73 -5.67 4.23
C ALA A 439 -19.91 -5.53 2.71
N ILE A 440 -20.48 -6.56 2.08
CA ILE A 440 -20.79 -6.55 0.64
C ILE A 440 -21.78 -5.44 0.30
N LEU A 441 -22.90 -5.35 1.04
CA LEU A 441 -23.95 -4.36 0.80
C LEU A 441 -23.41 -2.94 0.97
N LEU A 442 -22.73 -2.64 2.07
CA LEU A 442 -22.16 -1.32 2.33
C LEU A 442 -21.07 -0.98 1.31
N ASN A 443 -20.26 -1.95 0.89
CA ASN A 443 -19.26 -1.72 -0.15
C ASN A 443 -19.91 -1.37 -1.51
N ILE A 444 -21.10 -1.90 -1.81
CA ILE A 444 -21.85 -1.54 -3.03
C ILE A 444 -22.57 -0.19 -2.89
N ILE A 445 -23.22 0.05 -1.74
CA ILE A 445 -24.12 1.18 -1.52
C ILE A 445 -23.35 2.47 -1.20
N LEU A 446 -22.32 2.38 -0.35
CA LEU A 446 -21.58 3.58 0.04
C LEU A 446 -20.79 4.09 -1.17
N PRO A 447 -20.96 5.37 -1.56
CA PRO A 447 -20.33 5.95 -2.72
C PRO A 447 -18.81 5.85 -2.57
N GLY A 448 -18.24 4.83 -3.20
CA GLY A 448 -16.83 4.72 -3.42
C GLY A 448 -16.50 5.58 -4.63
N GLY A 449 -15.32 6.19 -4.64
CA GLY A 449 -14.70 6.69 -5.86
C GLY A 449 -14.35 5.54 -6.82
N TYR A 450 -15.31 4.67 -7.14
CA TYR A 450 -15.18 3.62 -8.15
C TYR A 450 -15.50 4.25 -9.51
N ARG A 451 -14.73 5.27 -9.89
CA ARG A 451 -14.36 5.38 -11.31
C ARG A 451 -13.47 4.16 -11.54
N GLN A 452 -14.09 3.11 -12.03
CA GLN A 452 -13.42 2.11 -12.82
C GLN A 452 -12.78 2.88 -13.97
N GLU A 453 -11.56 3.38 -13.77
CA GLU A 453 -10.70 3.70 -14.89
C GLU A 453 -10.68 2.42 -15.71
N LYS A 454 -11.36 2.48 -16.86
CA LYS A 454 -11.09 1.58 -17.96
C LYS A 454 -9.58 1.68 -18.19
N ARG A 455 -8.81 0.77 -17.60
CA ARG A 455 -7.65 0.13 -18.24
C ARG A 455 -8.20 -0.60 -19.48
N SER A 456 -8.60 0.20 -20.46
CA SER A 456 -9.11 -0.13 -21.80
C SER A 456 -9.17 1.16 -22.63
N ALA A 457 -8.12 1.97 -22.52
CA ALA A 457 -7.74 3.02 -23.49
C ALA A 457 -6.22 3.03 -23.77
N TRP A 458 -5.42 2.28 -23.00
CA TRP A 458 -3.96 2.32 -23.10
C TRP A 458 -3.34 1.39 -24.15
N TYR A 459 -4.15 0.82 -25.03
CA TYR A 459 -3.69 0.22 -26.30
C TYR A 459 -4.00 1.08 -27.52
N TYR A 460 -4.66 2.24 -27.36
CA TYR A 460 -5.01 3.15 -28.46
C TYR A 460 -4.17 4.43 -28.53
N LEU A 461 -3.13 4.54 -27.71
CA LEU A 461 -2.16 5.65 -27.78
C LEU A 461 -0.71 5.18 -27.98
N SER A 462 -0.49 3.88 -28.19
CA SER A 462 0.83 3.29 -28.45
C SER A 462 0.92 2.43 -29.72
N GLY A 463 -0.07 2.50 -30.63
CA GLY A 463 0.03 1.80 -31.91
C GLY A 463 -0.98 2.28 -32.96
N ARG A 464 -0.46 2.91 -34.02
CA ARG A 464 -1.16 3.58 -35.15
C ARG A 464 -1.86 4.87 -34.69
N ASP A 465 -1.28 6.06 -34.79
CA ASP A 465 -0.77 6.68 -36.00
C ASP A 465 0.46 7.57 -35.73
N GLY A 466 1.62 7.13 -36.21
CA GLY A 466 2.85 7.92 -36.25
C GLY A 466 2.85 9.01 -37.33
N LEU A 467 1.70 9.56 -37.72
CA LEU A 467 1.59 10.45 -38.87
C LEU A 467 0.74 11.73 -38.69
N THR A 468 0.14 12.00 -37.52
CA THR A 468 -0.77 13.16 -37.38
C THR A 468 -0.50 14.10 -36.19
N VAL A 469 0.62 13.96 -35.47
CA VAL A 469 1.03 14.95 -34.45
C VAL A 469 1.84 16.11 -35.05
N LYS A 470 2.42 15.94 -36.25
CA LYS A 470 3.16 17.01 -36.94
C LYS A 470 2.27 18.09 -37.56
N GLU A 471 1.01 17.78 -37.91
CA GLU A 471 0.12 18.75 -38.56
C GLU A 471 -0.53 19.73 -37.58
N SER A 472 -0.71 19.36 -36.30
CA SER A 472 -1.25 20.26 -35.27
C SER A 472 -0.23 21.27 -34.73
N MET A 473 1.08 21.01 -34.87
CA MET A 473 2.11 21.93 -34.36
C MET A 473 2.31 23.14 -35.28
N MET A 474 1.95 23.04 -36.56
CA MET A 474 2.18 24.13 -37.52
C MET A 474 0.99 25.06 -37.74
N SER A 475 -0.24 24.70 -37.31
CA SER A 475 -1.44 25.49 -37.62
C SER A 475 -1.91 26.45 -36.51
N GLY A 476 -1.26 26.46 -35.34
CA GLY A 476 -1.70 27.18 -34.14
C GLY A 476 -0.81 28.34 -33.67
N GLU A 477 0.35 28.55 -34.29
CA GLU A 477 1.43 29.43 -33.79
C GLU A 477 1.07 30.92 -33.66
N HIS A 478 -0.07 31.37 -34.19
CA HIS A 478 -0.50 32.76 -34.11
C HIS A 478 -1.83 32.98 -33.38
N THR A 479 -2.45 31.91 -32.85
CA THR A 479 -3.79 32.01 -32.25
C THR A 479 -3.71 32.59 -30.84
N LEU A 480 -4.31 33.76 -30.66
CA LEU A 480 -4.49 34.41 -29.37
C LEU A 480 -5.40 33.57 -28.46
N LYS A 481 -5.11 33.49 -27.17
CA LYS A 481 -6.01 32.94 -26.14
C LYS A 481 -6.31 34.01 -25.12
N ALA A 482 -7.55 34.09 -24.66
CA ALA A 482 -7.99 35.03 -23.65
C ALA A 482 -8.49 34.31 -22.39
N VAL A 483 -8.01 34.73 -21.23
CA VAL A 483 -8.40 34.21 -19.90
C VAL A 483 -8.83 35.37 -19.02
N ARG A 484 -10.05 35.33 -18.47
CA ARG A 484 -10.59 36.34 -17.56
C ARG A 484 -10.79 35.75 -16.17
N GLY A 485 -10.53 36.52 -15.13
CA GLY A 485 -10.72 36.12 -13.74
C GLY A 485 -10.05 37.09 -12.77
N SER A 486 -9.93 36.71 -11.50
CA SER A 486 -9.22 37.49 -10.51
C SER A 486 -7.76 37.04 -10.44
N PHE A 487 -6.80 37.95 -10.63
CA PHE A 487 -5.38 37.63 -10.71
C PHE A 487 -4.61 38.24 -9.55
N ILE A 488 -3.60 37.52 -9.06
CA ILE A 488 -2.61 38.06 -8.12
C ILE A 488 -1.20 37.67 -8.55
N ASP A 489 -0.28 38.63 -8.57
CA ASP A 489 1.14 38.41 -8.83
C ASP A 489 2.03 39.40 -8.08
N VAL A 490 3.35 39.16 -8.08
CA VAL A 490 4.36 40.13 -7.63
C VAL A 490 5.07 40.67 -8.87
N THR A 491 5.03 41.97 -9.09
CA THR A 491 5.45 42.59 -10.37
C THR A 491 6.96 42.67 -10.54
N ARG A 492 7.74 42.73 -9.44
CA ARG A 492 9.20 42.81 -9.46
C ARG A 492 9.81 42.03 -8.31
N THR A 493 11.06 41.60 -8.47
CA THR A 493 11.83 41.02 -7.37
C THR A 493 12.15 42.07 -6.31
N VAL A 494 12.31 41.63 -5.06
CA VAL A 494 12.71 42.48 -3.94
C VAL A 494 13.91 41.89 -3.22
N ASP A 495 14.60 42.72 -2.43
CA ASP A 495 15.71 42.32 -1.56
C ASP A 495 15.37 42.43 -0.06
N ASN A 496 14.15 42.86 0.25
CA ASN A 496 13.59 42.89 1.60
C ASN A 496 12.08 42.49 1.56
N PRO A 497 11.59 41.66 2.50
CA PRO A 497 10.19 41.26 2.57
C PRO A 497 9.19 42.43 2.76
N GLU A 498 9.57 43.53 3.42
CA GLU A 498 8.71 44.70 3.62
C GLU A 498 8.33 45.39 2.29
N GLU A 499 9.14 45.25 1.24
CA GLU A 499 8.88 45.85 -0.06
C GLU A 499 7.80 45.10 -0.87
N ILE A 500 7.49 43.85 -0.50
CA ILE A 500 6.60 42.98 -1.28
C ILE A 500 5.20 43.59 -1.40
N ALA A 501 4.69 44.24 -0.35
CA ALA A 501 3.38 44.90 -0.38
C ALA A 501 3.28 45.97 -1.49
N SER A 502 4.40 46.64 -1.81
CA SER A 502 4.46 47.64 -2.89
C SER A 502 4.65 47.04 -4.30
N ALA A 503 4.99 45.76 -4.37
CA ALA A 503 5.21 45.02 -5.62
C ALA A 503 4.05 44.08 -5.96
N LEU A 504 3.24 43.71 -4.96
CA LEU A 504 2.07 42.85 -5.11
C LEU A 504 0.97 43.58 -5.88
N ARG A 505 0.41 42.90 -6.87
CA ARG A 505 -0.70 43.38 -7.67
C ARG A 505 -1.85 42.39 -7.59
N PHE A 506 -3.05 42.90 -7.37
CA PHE A 506 -4.29 42.14 -7.39
C PHE A 506 -5.29 42.84 -8.30
N ILE A 507 -5.77 42.13 -9.31
CA ILE A 507 -6.76 42.62 -10.27
C ILE A 507 -7.98 41.70 -10.16
N GLU A 508 -9.07 42.19 -9.59
CA GLU A 508 -10.25 41.36 -9.33
C GLU A 508 -10.97 40.95 -10.62
N ASP A 509 -11.03 41.84 -11.60
CA ASP A 509 -11.63 41.60 -12.92
C ASP A 509 -10.59 41.76 -14.04
N GLY A 510 -9.59 40.88 -14.02
CA GLY A 510 -8.46 40.95 -14.94
C GLY A 510 -8.67 40.15 -16.22
N LEU A 511 -7.83 40.46 -17.20
CA LEU A 511 -7.71 39.76 -18.48
C LEU A 511 -6.24 39.45 -18.77
N LEU A 512 -5.97 38.19 -19.07
CA LEU A 512 -4.69 37.69 -19.56
C LEU A 512 -4.83 37.24 -21.01
N LEU A 513 -4.06 37.86 -21.90
CA LEU A 513 -3.93 37.47 -23.29
C LEU A 513 -2.63 36.70 -23.50
N ILE A 514 -2.73 35.56 -24.17
CA ILE A 514 -1.62 34.63 -24.35
C ILE A 514 -1.42 34.38 -25.84
N LYS A 515 -0.17 34.46 -26.28
CA LYS A 515 0.24 34.17 -27.66
C LYS A 515 1.58 33.44 -27.63
N GLN A 516 1.71 32.37 -28.42
CA GLN A 516 2.95 31.58 -28.51
C GLN A 516 3.50 31.12 -27.13
N GLY A 517 2.61 30.69 -26.24
CA GLY A 517 2.98 30.21 -24.91
C GLY A 517 3.47 31.31 -23.95
N LYS A 518 3.42 32.59 -24.34
CA LYS A 518 3.83 33.74 -23.53
C LYS A 518 2.68 34.69 -23.27
N VAL A 519 2.84 35.50 -22.22
CA VAL A 519 1.96 36.62 -21.90
C VAL A 519 2.14 37.70 -22.96
N GLU A 520 1.09 37.96 -23.72
CA GLU A 520 1.03 39.04 -24.72
C GLU A 520 0.63 40.36 -24.06
N TRP A 521 -0.43 40.30 -23.24
CA TRP A 521 -1.00 41.45 -22.55
C TRP A 521 -1.66 41.01 -21.24
N PHE A 522 -1.56 41.84 -20.20
CA PHE A 522 -2.19 41.60 -18.91
C PHE A 522 -2.61 42.92 -18.25
N GLY A 523 -3.83 42.99 -17.75
CA GLY A 523 -4.40 44.18 -17.11
C GLY A 523 -5.88 44.01 -16.76
N GLU A 524 -6.56 45.12 -16.51
CA GLU A 524 -8.00 45.17 -16.26
C GLU A 524 -8.80 44.69 -17.49
N TRP A 525 -9.90 43.96 -17.27
CA TRP A 525 -10.73 43.47 -18.38
C TRP A 525 -11.21 44.60 -19.30
N GLU A 526 -11.63 45.72 -18.74
CA GLU A 526 -12.18 46.85 -19.49
C GLU A 526 -11.15 47.47 -20.45
N ASP A 527 -9.88 47.48 -20.06
CA ASP A 527 -8.79 48.05 -20.87
C ASP A 527 -8.36 47.11 -21.99
N GLY A 528 -8.51 45.79 -21.84
CA GLY A 528 -7.99 44.82 -22.81
C GLY A 528 -9.05 44.13 -23.68
N LYS A 529 -10.34 44.17 -23.32
CA LYS A 529 -11.40 43.39 -24.01
C LYS A 529 -11.51 43.69 -25.51
N HIS A 530 -11.19 44.90 -25.94
CA HIS A 530 -11.25 45.33 -27.33
C HIS A 530 -10.20 44.64 -28.22
N GLN A 531 -9.17 44.02 -27.63
CA GLN A 531 -8.15 43.25 -28.33
C GLN A 531 -8.59 41.81 -28.64
N ILE A 532 -9.72 41.35 -28.09
CA ILE A 532 -10.24 40.00 -28.28
C ILE A 532 -11.15 40.00 -29.51
N PRO A 533 -10.80 39.30 -30.61
CA PRO A 533 -11.69 39.15 -31.75
C PRO A 533 -12.91 38.31 -31.37
N ASP A 534 -14.08 38.59 -31.97
CA ASP A 534 -15.33 37.85 -31.73
C ASP A 534 -15.23 36.34 -32.01
N THR A 535 -14.23 35.92 -32.77
CA THR A 535 -13.94 34.52 -33.07
C THR A 535 -13.32 33.76 -31.90
N ILE A 536 -12.87 34.45 -30.83
CA ILE A 536 -12.14 33.84 -29.71
C ILE A 536 -13.03 33.80 -28.48
N ARG A 537 -13.33 32.57 -28.03
CA ARG A 537 -14.03 32.37 -26.77
C ARG A 537 -13.08 32.57 -25.58
N VAL A 538 -13.39 33.55 -24.74
CA VAL A 538 -12.69 33.80 -23.47
C VAL A 538 -12.90 32.63 -22.51
N ARG A 539 -11.82 32.18 -21.86
CA ARG A 539 -11.89 31.26 -20.71
C ARG A 539 -12.27 32.09 -19.48
N ASP A 540 -13.52 31.95 -19.06
CA ASP A 540 -14.07 32.69 -17.91
C ASP A 540 -13.88 31.89 -16.62
N TYR A 541 -12.99 32.39 -15.77
CA TYR A 541 -12.71 31.87 -14.43
C TYR A 541 -13.04 32.89 -13.34
N ARG A 542 -14.01 33.77 -13.57
CA ARG A 542 -14.53 34.63 -12.49
C ARG A 542 -14.99 33.78 -11.30
N GLY A 543 -14.77 34.29 -10.08
CA GLY A 543 -14.98 33.54 -8.85
C GLY A 543 -13.85 32.55 -8.49
N LYS A 544 -12.76 32.52 -9.26
CA LYS A 544 -11.52 31.79 -8.97
C LYS A 544 -10.37 32.79 -8.80
N LEU A 545 -9.27 32.34 -8.18
CA LEU A 545 -8.02 33.10 -8.08
C LEU A 545 -6.98 32.54 -9.05
N ILE A 546 -6.39 33.38 -9.88
CA ILE A 546 -5.37 33.01 -10.86
C ILE A 546 -4.02 33.53 -10.38
N VAL A 547 -3.06 32.61 -10.25
CA VAL A 547 -1.70 32.90 -9.75
C VAL A 547 -0.66 32.40 -10.75
N PRO A 548 0.56 32.98 -10.78
CA PRO A 548 1.68 32.37 -11.47
C PRO A 548 1.88 30.94 -10.98
N GLY A 549 2.35 30.07 -11.85
CA GLY A 549 2.62 28.69 -11.44
C GLY A 549 3.65 28.63 -10.32
N PHE A 550 3.45 27.71 -9.37
CA PHE A 550 4.36 27.58 -8.24
C PHE A 550 5.72 27.02 -8.68
N VAL A 551 6.76 27.43 -7.96
CA VAL A 551 8.16 27.04 -8.20
C VAL A 551 8.68 26.24 -7.02
N ASP A 552 8.99 24.96 -7.27
CA ASP A 552 9.59 24.07 -6.27
C ASP A 552 11.10 23.96 -6.48
N THR A 553 11.89 24.52 -5.56
CA THR A 553 13.34 24.67 -5.76
C THR A 553 14.16 23.48 -5.29
N HIS A 554 13.54 22.45 -4.69
CA HIS A 554 14.21 21.20 -4.37
C HIS A 554 13.19 20.10 -4.12
N ILE A 555 13.24 19.08 -4.96
CA ILE A 555 12.38 17.91 -4.88
C ILE A 555 13.09 16.69 -5.47
N HIS A 556 12.91 15.50 -4.89
CA HIS A 556 13.45 14.26 -5.45
C HIS A 556 12.37 13.54 -6.26
N TYR A 557 12.61 13.39 -7.55
CA TYR A 557 11.73 12.63 -8.43
C TYR A 557 11.57 11.16 -8.00
N PRO A 558 12.67 10.41 -7.71
CA PRO A 558 12.59 8.97 -7.51
C PRO A 558 12.21 8.56 -6.08
N GLN A 559 11.48 9.42 -5.37
CA GLN A 559 11.13 9.23 -3.95
C GLN A 559 9.65 9.46 -3.66
N SER A 560 8.82 9.58 -4.70
CA SER A 560 7.38 9.85 -4.57
C SER A 560 6.62 8.79 -3.76
N GLU A 561 7.05 7.53 -3.86
CA GLU A 561 6.47 6.36 -3.20
C GLU A 561 7.11 6.06 -1.84
N MET A 562 8.08 6.87 -1.41
CA MET A 562 8.82 6.62 -0.18
C MET A 562 7.90 6.82 1.03
N VAL A 563 7.93 5.86 1.96
CA VAL A 563 7.20 5.94 3.22
C VAL A 563 8.19 6.07 4.36
N GLY A 564 8.28 7.26 4.92
CA GLY A 564 9.00 7.52 6.14
C GLY A 564 8.34 6.93 7.37
N ALA A 565 8.97 5.96 8.02
CA ALA A 565 8.46 5.38 9.25
C ALA A 565 9.34 5.78 10.46
N TYR A 566 8.69 6.29 11.51
CA TYR A 566 9.17 6.44 12.89
C TYR A 566 10.61 6.95 13.12
N GLY A 567 10.82 8.26 13.01
CA GLY A 567 11.81 8.99 13.81
C GLY A 567 13.30 8.75 13.51
N GLU A 568 13.62 8.15 12.36
CA GLU A 568 15.01 8.05 11.91
C GLU A 568 15.56 9.43 11.53
N GLN A 569 16.84 9.67 11.84
CA GLN A 569 17.55 10.87 11.40
C GLN A 569 18.18 10.65 10.02
N LEU A 570 18.66 11.73 9.39
CA LEU A 570 19.08 11.80 7.98
C LEU A 570 19.91 10.60 7.49
N LEU A 571 20.99 10.22 8.18
CA LEU A 571 21.91 9.18 7.67
C LEU A 571 21.30 7.77 7.72
N GLU A 572 20.53 7.45 8.77
CA GLU A 572 19.80 6.17 8.82
C GLU A 572 18.68 6.16 7.78
N TRP A 573 17.98 7.29 7.63
CA TRP A 573 16.92 7.46 6.62
C TRP A 573 17.42 7.20 5.20
N LEU A 574 18.59 7.73 4.84
CA LEU A 574 19.20 7.52 3.53
C LEU A 574 19.45 6.02 3.25
N ASN A 575 20.10 5.34 4.19
CA ASN A 575 20.48 3.92 4.03
C ASN A 575 19.27 2.97 4.04
N LYS A 576 18.27 3.25 4.87
CA LYS A 576 17.14 2.36 5.14
C LYS A 576 15.98 2.55 4.17
N HIS A 577 15.77 3.78 3.69
CA HIS A 577 14.59 4.15 2.91
C HIS A 577 14.96 4.71 1.54
N THR A 578 15.86 5.68 1.49
CA THR A 578 16.15 6.41 0.24
C THR A 578 16.84 5.51 -0.79
N PHE A 579 17.99 4.91 -0.46
CA PHE A 579 18.74 4.11 -1.42
C PHE A 579 17.97 2.87 -1.92
N PRO A 580 17.24 2.11 -1.08
CA PRO A 580 16.42 1.00 -1.55
C PRO A 580 15.25 1.42 -2.44
N THR A 581 14.72 2.63 -2.25
CA THR A 581 13.63 3.18 -3.09
C THR A 581 14.18 3.58 -4.46
N GLU A 582 15.25 4.36 -4.50
CA GLU A 582 15.84 4.84 -5.75
C GLU A 582 16.41 3.71 -6.63
N ARG A 583 16.80 2.58 -6.04
CA ARG A 583 17.22 1.38 -6.78
C ARG A 583 16.21 0.94 -7.84
N ARG A 584 14.91 1.09 -7.56
CA ARG A 584 13.83 0.63 -8.47
C ARG A 584 13.84 1.37 -9.80
N TYR A 585 14.39 2.57 -9.83
CA TYR A 585 14.44 3.42 -11.01
C TYR A 585 15.58 3.05 -11.96
N GLU A 586 16.42 2.06 -11.62
CA GLU A 586 17.31 1.40 -12.59
C GLU A 586 16.50 0.76 -13.74
N ASP A 587 15.29 0.27 -13.44
CA ASP A 587 14.33 -0.16 -14.46
C ASP A 587 13.70 1.05 -15.16
N LEU A 588 14.00 1.19 -16.45
CA LEU A 588 13.49 2.27 -17.29
C LEU A 588 11.96 2.28 -17.40
N GLU A 589 11.29 1.13 -17.39
CA GLU A 589 9.83 1.10 -17.49
C GLU A 589 9.18 1.65 -16.22
N TYR A 590 9.70 1.24 -15.05
CA TYR A 590 9.32 1.82 -13.77
C TYR A 590 9.60 3.33 -13.74
N ALA A 591 10.77 3.77 -14.22
CA ALA A 591 11.12 5.17 -14.29
C ALA A 591 10.14 5.98 -15.18
N ARG A 592 9.73 5.44 -16.34
CA ARG A 592 8.73 6.09 -17.21
C ARG A 592 7.36 6.23 -16.55
N GLU A 593 6.87 5.17 -15.94
CA GLU A 593 5.58 5.20 -15.21
C GLU A 593 5.62 6.24 -14.09
N MET A 594 6.70 6.24 -13.30
CA MET A 594 6.87 7.16 -12.19
C MET A 594 7.15 8.59 -12.64
N SER A 595 7.80 8.82 -13.79
CA SER A 595 7.98 10.17 -14.35
C SER A 595 6.64 10.78 -14.74
N ALA A 596 5.77 10.00 -15.38
CA ALA A 596 4.41 10.46 -15.69
C ALA A 596 3.61 10.77 -14.42
N PHE A 597 3.70 9.91 -13.40
CA PHE A 597 3.07 10.14 -12.10
C PHE A 597 3.61 11.42 -11.43
N PHE A 598 4.92 11.59 -11.39
CA PHE A 598 5.59 12.74 -10.77
C PHE A 598 5.18 14.06 -11.44
N ILE A 599 5.24 14.13 -12.78
CA ILE A 599 4.79 15.32 -13.53
C ILE A 599 3.31 15.59 -13.23
N LYS A 600 2.46 14.56 -13.19
CA LYS A 600 1.04 14.73 -12.84
C LYS A 600 0.87 15.27 -11.42
N GLN A 601 1.68 14.85 -10.46
CA GLN A 601 1.65 15.33 -9.08
C GLN A 601 2.08 16.80 -8.98
N LEU A 602 3.11 17.23 -9.71
CA LEU A 602 3.47 18.66 -9.81
C LEU A 602 2.29 19.48 -10.32
N LEU A 603 1.73 19.09 -11.47
CA LEU A 603 0.62 19.81 -12.09
C LEU A 603 -0.64 19.83 -11.22
N ARG A 604 -0.96 18.71 -10.57
CA ARG A 604 -2.10 18.57 -9.64
C ARG A 604 -1.98 19.51 -8.44
N ASN A 605 -0.75 19.86 -8.06
CA ASN A 605 -0.47 20.76 -6.94
C ASN A 605 -0.16 22.21 -7.38
N GLY A 606 -0.29 22.50 -8.68
CA GLY A 606 -0.04 23.84 -9.22
C GLY A 606 1.45 24.19 -9.38
N THR A 607 2.36 23.23 -9.13
CA THR A 607 3.78 23.40 -9.41
C THR A 607 4.02 23.25 -10.91
N THR A 608 4.57 24.28 -11.53
CA THR A 608 4.79 24.35 -13.00
C THR A 608 6.27 24.37 -13.37
N THR A 609 7.13 24.71 -12.43
CA THR A 609 8.59 24.63 -12.56
C THR A 609 9.16 24.02 -11.30
N ALA A 610 10.10 23.08 -11.48
CA ALA A 610 10.80 22.45 -10.37
C ALA A 610 12.28 22.28 -10.68
N LEU A 611 13.11 22.35 -9.64
CA LEU A 611 14.50 21.90 -9.64
C LEU A 611 14.56 20.51 -8.97
N VAL A 612 14.83 19.49 -9.79
CA VAL A 612 14.53 18.10 -9.49
C VAL A 612 15.80 17.26 -9.40
N PHE A 613 15.97 16.57 -8.26
CA PHE A 613 16.93 15.48 -8.12
C PHE A 613 16.46 14.27 -8.93
N GLY A 614 17.29 13.83 -9.88
CA GLY A 614 17.10 12.59 -10.62
C GLY A 614 17.58 11.37 -9.82
N THR A 615 18.02 10.34 -10.55
CA THR A 615 18.68 9.14 -9.98
C THR A 615 20.14 9.12 -10.42
N VAL A 616 20.90 8.14 -9.91
CA VAL A 616 22.24 7.83 -10.43
C VAL A 616 22.18 7.19 -11.83
N HIS A 617 21.05 6.60 -12.22
CA HIS A 617 20.90 5.93 -13.51
C HIS A 617 20.47 6.95 -14.58
N PRO A 618 21.26 7.19 -15.64
CA PRO A 618 20.95 8.23 -16.62
C PRO A 618 19.62 8.00 -17.36
N GLN A 619 19.22 6.74 -17.53
CA GLN A 619 17.98 6.39 -18.23
C GLN A 619 16.72 6.84 -17.47
N SER A 620 16.74 6.90 -16.13
CA SER A 620 15.61 7.46 -15.38
C SER A 620 15.51 8.97 -15.57
N VAL A 621 16.64 9.66 -15.72
CA VAL A 621 16.71 11.10 -16.00
C VAL A 621 16.19 11.38 -17.41
N ASP A 622 16.53 10.54 -18.39
CA ASP A 622 15.93 10.58 -19.73
C ASP A 622 14.40 10.47 -19.64
N ALA A 623 13.87 9.47 -18.92
CA ALA A 623 12.43 9.30 -18.76
C ALA A 623 11.73 10.51 -18.12
N LEU A 624 12.37 11.16 -17.14
CA LEU A 624 11.86 12.39 -16.53
C LEU A 624 11.83 13.55 -17.54
N PHE A 625 12.92 13.76 -18.29
CA PHE A 625 12.99 14.81 -19.30
C PHE A 625 12.02 14.57 -20.46
N GLU A 626 11.85 13.32 -20.91
CA GLU A 626 10.84 12.94 -21.92
C GLU A 626 9.43 13.32 -21.46
N ALA A 627 9.07 12.98 -20.22
CA ALA A 627 7.75 13.30 -19.66
C ALA A 627 7.52 14.81 -19.51
N ALA A 628 8.52 15.56 -19.05
CA ALA A 628 8.46 17.03 -18.95
C ALA A 628 8.39 17.71 -20.32
N SER A 629 9.17 17.22 -21.28
CA SER A 629 9.22 17.73 -22.67
C SER A 629 7.88 17.55 -23.38
N HIS A 630 7.15 16.45 -23.12
CA HIS A 630 5.85 16.17 -23.74
C HIS A 630 4.83 17.32 -23.60
N ILE A 631 4.90 18.05 -22.49
CA ILE A 631 4.03 19.20 -22.21
C ILE A 631 4.77 20.54 -22.30
N ASN A 632 6.01 20.55 -22.79
CA ASN A 632 6.93 21.69 -22.82
C ASN A 632 7.05 22.38 -21.46
N MET A 633 7.21 21.59 -20.40
CA MET A 633 7.41 22.10 -19.03
C MET A 633 8.79 22.75 -18.90
N ARG A 634 8.87 23.85 -18.14
CA ARG A 634 10.16 24.35 -17.67
C ARG A 634 10.56 23.54 -16.44
N MET A 635 11.59 22.70 -16.59
CA MET A 635 12.10 21.88 -15.51
C MET A 635 13.63 21.90 -15.56
N ILE A 636 14.24 22.02 -14.38
CA ILE A 636 15.67 21.83 -14.20
C ILE A 636 15.86 20.46 -13.54
N ALA A 637 16.58 19.55 -14.15
CA ALA A 637 16.86 18.24 -13.56
C ALA A 637 18.29 17.80 -13.87
N GLY A 638 18.78 16.81 -13.14
CA GLY A 638 20.14 16.32 -13.29
C GLY A 638 20.29 14.88 -12.83
N LYS A 639 21.23 14.16 -13.44
CA LYS A 639 21.68 12.87 -12.92
C LYS A 639 22.42 13.10 -11.60
N VAL A 640 22.06 12.29 -10.61
CA VAL A 640 22.75 12.26 -9.34
C VAL A 640 24.14 11.65 -9.51
N MET A 641 25.18 12.32 -9.00
CA MET A 641 26.56 11.82 -8.96
C MET A 641 26.87 11.31 -7.54
N MET A 642 27.23 10.02 -7.42
CA MET A 642 27.62 9.40 -6.15
C MET A 642 28.41 8.10 -6.38
N ASP A 643 29.70 8.09 -6.07
CA ASP A 643 30.61 6.95 -6.31
C ASP A 643 31.18 6.31 -5.04
N ARG A 644 30.76 6.76 -3.85
CA ARG A 644 31.15 6.14 -2.58
C ARG A 644 30.07 6.24 -1.52
N ASN A 645 30.25 5.50 -0.42
CA ASN A 645 29.48 5.62 0.82
C ASN A 645 27.96 5.45 0.64
N ALA A 646 27.55 4.63 -0.33
CA ALA A 646 26.20 4.13 -0.53
C ALA A 646 26.27 2.68 -1.05
N PRO A 647 25.17 1.92 -1.08
CA PRO A 647 25.17 0.55 -1.60
C PRO A 647 25.60 0.47 -3.08
N ASP A 648 26.36 -0.58 -3.43
CA ASP A 648 26.98 -0.76 -4.76
C ASP A 648 26.01 -0.59 -5.94
N TYR A 649 24.75 -1.00 -5.77
CA TYR A 649 23.72 -0.89 -6.81
C TYR A 649 23.30 0.56 -7.13
N LEU A 650 23.76 1.54 -6.36
CA LEU A 650 23.45 2.96 -6.54
C LEU A 650 24.71 3.81 -6.71
N LEU A 651 25.86 3.16 -6.94
CA LEU A 651 27.13 3.85 -7.16
C LEU A 651 27.44 3.96 -8.65
N ASP A 652 27.95 5.13 -9.04
CA ASP A 652 28.68 5.31 -10.28
C ASP A 652 30.20 5.39 -9.99
N THR A 653 30.97 5.88 -10.95
CA THR A 653 32.39 6.22 -10.80
C THR A 653 32.58 7.66 -11.23
N ALA A 654 33.67 8.33 -10.82
CA ALA A 654 34.01 9.66 -11.32
C ALA A 654 33.96 9.77 -12.88
N GLU A 655 34.51 8.78 -13.59
CA GLU A 655 34.55 8.78 -15.06
C GLU A 655 33.15 8.56 -15.67
N SER A 656 32.39 7.58 -15.16
CA SER A 656 31.04 7.31 -15.68
C SER A 656 30.08 8.44 -15.34
N SER A 657 30.20 9.07 -14.16
CA SER A 657 29.36 10.19 -13.76
C SER A 657 29.61 11.42 -14.64
N TYR A 658 30.88 11.70 -15.00
CA TYR A 658 31.25 12.72 -15.98
C TYR A 658 30.59 12.46 -17.34
N HIS A 659 30.83 11.29 -17.94
CA HIS A 659 30.37 10.98 -19.29
C HIS A 659 28.83 10.94 -19.40
N GLN A 660 28.16 10.29 -18.44
CA GLN A 660 26.70 10.18 -18.45
C GLN A 660 26.04 11.55 -18.24
N SER A 661 26.58 12.38 -17.35
CA SER A 661 26.06 13.73 -17.14
C SER A 661 26.28 14.61 -18.38
N LYS A 662 27.46 14.51 -19.01
CA LYS A 662 27.76 15.21 -20.26
C LYS A 662 26.79 14.84 -21.38
N GLU A 663 26.53 13.54 -21.56
CA GLU A 663 25.57 13.05 -22.56
C GLU A 663 24.16 13.61 -22.32
N LEU A 664 23.70 13.64 -21.06
CA LEU A 664 22.40 14.21 -20.71
C LEU A 664 22.37 15.74 -20.86
N ILE A 665 23.47 16.45 -20.58
CA ILE A 665 23.59 17.89 -20.85
C ILE A 665 23.42 18.15 -22.34
N GLU A 666 24.18 17.45 -23.19
CA GLU A 666 24.14 17.63 -24.65
C GLU A 666 22.75 17.31 -25.24
N ARG A 667 22.02 16.36 -24.64
CA ARG A 667 20.68 15.95 -25.08
C ARG A 667 19.56 16.89 -24.61
N TRP A 668 19.61 17.33 -23.35
CA TRP A 668 18.46 17.95 -22.67
C TRP A 668 18.66 19.40 -22.25
N HIS A 669 19.91 19.85 -22.04
CA HIS A 669 20.14 21.24 -21.65
C HIS A 669 19.69 22.19 -22.76
N LYS A 670 18.79 23.12 -22.44
CA LYS A 670 18.15 24.05 -23.39
C LYS A 670 17.40 23.35 -24.54
N ASN A 671 16.96 22.12 -24.32
CA ASN A 671 16.02 21.46 -25.21
C ASN A 671 14.60 21.97 -24.90
N GLY A 672 14.11 22.88 -25.74
CA GLY A 672 12.88 23.62 -25.45
C GLY A 672 13.03 24.46 -24.17
N ARG A 673 12.20 24.18 -23.17
CA ARG A 673 12.22 24.87 -21.87
C ARG A 673 12.98 24.10 -20.77
N LEU A 674 13.54 22.94 -21.10
CA LEU A 674 14.29 22.10 -20.16
C LEU A 674 15.70 22.63 -19.92
N LEU A 675 16.20 22.41 -18.71
CA LEU A 675 17.51 22.84 -18.25
C LEU A 675 18.16 21.70 -17.45
N TYR A 676 19.49 21.71 -17.36
CA TYR A 676 20.25 20.65 -16.71
C TYR A 676 20.95 21.20 -15.48
N ALA A 677 20.94 20.42 -14.39
CA ALA A 677 21.71 20.68 -13.18
C ALA A 677 22.79 19.60 -13.01
N ILE A 678 24.02 20.03 -12.70
CA ILE A 678 25.08 19.14 -12.22
C ILE A 678 24.76 18.82 -10.76
N THR A 679 24.48 17.56 -10.48
CA THR A 679 23.79 17.15 -9.25
C THR A 679 24.59 16.13 -8.44
N PRO A 680 25.74 16.48 -7.84
CA PRO A 680 26.32 15.63 -6.82
C PRO A 680 25.34 15.52 -5.65
N ARG A 681 25.15 14.31 -5.11
CA ARG A 681 24.16 14.10 -4.05
C ARG A 681 24.48 14.96 -2.82
N PHE A 682 25.63 14.69 -2.22
CA PHE A 682 26.30 15.55 -1.26
C PHE A 682 27.77 15.08 -1.13
N ALA A 683 28.66 15.91 -0.58
CA ALA A 683 30.11 15.64 -0.55
C ALA A 683 30.52 14.27 0.05
N PRO A 684 29.88 13.74 1.11
CA PRO A 684 30.14 12.40 1.62
C PRO A 684 30.03 11.27 0.59
N THR A 685 29.09 11.35 -0.36
CA THR A 685 28.87 10.30 -1.36
C THR A 685 29.69 10.48 -2.64
N SER A 686 30.49 11.55 -2.74
CA SER A 686 31.34 11.83 -3.90
C SER A 686 32.81 11.85 -3.50
N SER A 687 33.64 11.09 -4.19
CA SER A 687 35.09 11.12 -4.04
C SER A 687 35.68 12.48 -4.46
N PRO A 688 36.91 12.83 -4.05
CA PRO A 688 37.62 14.01 -4.57
C PRO A 688 37.67 14.03 -6.11
N GLU A 689 37.87 12.87 -6.74
CA GLU A 689 37.89 12.73 -8.19
C GLU A 689 36.51 13.03 -8.80
N GLN A 690 35.42 12.54 -8.20
CA GLN A 690 34.07 12.85 -8.67
C GLN A 690 33.70 14.33 -8.44
N MET A 691 34.14 14.94 -7.35
CA MET A 691 33.99 16.38 -7.11
C MET A 691 34.74 17.20 -8.17
N ALA A 692 35.95 16.79 -8.56
CA ALA A 692 36.68 17.38 -9.68
C ALA A 692 35.97 17.17 -11.04
N MET A 693 35.29 16.04 -11.24
CA MET A 693 34.48 15.82 -12.44
C MET A 693 33.24 16.71 -12.48
N ALA A 694 32.60 16.96 -11.34
CA ALA A 694 31.50 17.93 -11.24
C ALA A 694 31.99 19.36 -11.51
N GLN A 695 33.16 19.75 -10.97
CA GLN A 695 33.84 21.01 -11.29
C GLN A 695 34.06 21.14 -12.79
N ARG A 696 34.66 20.11 -13.41
CA ARG A 696 34.95 20.08 -14.84
C ARG A 696 33.69 20.22 -15.69
N LEU A 697 32.60 19.53 -15.35
CA LEU A 697 31.31 19.72 -16.04
C LEU A 697 30.82 21.16 -15.94
N LYS A 698 30.97 21.80 -14.77
CA LYS A 698 30.53 23.19 -14.56
C LYS A 698 31.41 24.19 -15.33
N GLU A 699 32.70 23.91 -15.47
CA GLU A 699 33.62 24.72 -16.28
C GLU A 699 33.37 24.54 -17.79
N GLU A 700 33.11 23.31 -18.25
CA GLU A 700 32.76 23.01 -19.65
C GLU A 700 31.39 23.58 -20.05
N TYR A 701 30.42 23.58 -19.12
CA TYR A 701 29.04 24.03 -19.34
C TYR A 701 28.62 25.08 -18.30
N PRO A 702 29.16 26.31 -18.36
CA PRO A 702 29.03 27.33 -17.31
C PRO A 702 27.59 27.82 -17.06
N ASP A 703 26.70 27.64 -18.03
CA ASP A 703 25.30 28.04 -18.03
C ASP A 703 24.33 26.96 -17.51
N THR A 704 24.83 25.78 -17.17
CA THR A 704 24.08 24.76 -16.41
C THR A 704 23.89 25.18 -14.95
N TRP A 705 22.97 24.52 -14.25
CA TRP A 705 22.78 24.70 -12.81
C TRP A 705 23.71 23.77 -12.03
N VAL A 706 23.91 24.08 -10.75
CA VAL A 706 24.47 23.14 -9.76
C VAL A 706 23.44 22.93 -8.68
N HIS A 707 23.25 21.68 -8.24
CA HIS A 707 22.26 21.34 -7.22
C HIS A 707 22.78 20.27 -6.27
N THR A 708 22.84 20.57 -4.97
CA THR A 708 23.33 19.63 -3.95
C THR A 708 22.71 19.95 -2.58
N HIS A 709 22.91 19.05 -1.59
CA HIS A 709 22.52 19.29 -0.20
C HIS A 709 23.67 19.98 0.58
N LEU A 710 23.30 20.80 1.56
CA LEU A 710 24.26 21.51 2.41
C LEU A 710 23.73 21.72 3.83
N CYS A 711 24.53 21.30 4.81
CA CYS A 711 24.32 21.58 6.24
C CYS A 711 22.88 21.29 6.70
N GLU A 712 22.33 20.14 6.31
CA GLU A 712 20.99 19.72 6.73
C GLU A 712 21.02 19.21 8.16
N ASN A 713 21.94 18.29 8.45
CA ASN A 713 22.07 17.64 9.76
C ASN A 713 23.47 17.87 10.38
N LYS A 714 23.55 17.89 11.71
CA LYS A 714 24.83 18.07 12.42
C LYS A 714 25.77 16.87 12.28
N ASP A 715 25.22 15.66 12.24
CA ASP A 715 26.01 14.44 12.06
C ASP A 715 26.55 14.33 10.63
N GLU A 716 25.77 14.81 9.66
CA GLU A 716 26.21 14.98 8.28
C GLU A 716 27.39 15.97 8.20
N ILE A 717 27.28 17.14 8.83
CA ILE A 717 28.38 18.14 8.89
C ILE A 717 29.64 17.54 9.53
N ALA A 718 29.49 16.79 10.63
CA ALA A 718 30.61 16.11 11.27
C ALA A 718 31.25 15.07 10.35
N TRP A 719 30.45 14.33 9.60
CA TRP A 719 30.93 13.34 8.63
C TRP A 719 31.70 14.00 7.47
N VAL A 720 31.22 15.13 6.96
CA VAL A 720 31.94 15.93 5.95
C VAL A 720 33.29 16.38 6.48
N LYS A 721 33.34 16.97 7.68
CA LYS A 721 34.59 17.43 8.31
C LYS A 721 35.58 16.28 8.51
N SER A 722 35.10 15.05 8.72
CA SER A 722 35.93 13.85 8.80
C SER A 722 36.46 13.38 7.43
N LEU A 723 35.68 13.53 6.36
CA LEU A 723 36.04 13.06 5.02
C LEU A 723 36.87 14.08 4.22
N TYR A 724 36.73 15.36 4.53
CA TYR A 724 37.45 16.48 3.91
C TYR A 724 38.09 17.37 4.99
N PRO A 725 39.08 16.85 5.76
CA PRO A 725 39.66 17.57 6.90
C PRO A 725 40.44 18.83 6.52
N ASP A 726 40.91 18.93 5.28
CA ASP A 726 41.71 20.05 4.78
C ASP A 726 40.88 21.24 4.27
N HIS A 727 39.54 21.16 4.35
CA HIS A 727 38.62 22.24 3.93
C HIS A 727 38.02 22.99 5.13
N ASP A 728 37.73 24.29 4.98
CA ASP A 728 37.21 25.17 6.04
C ASP A 728 35.68 25.04 6.19
N GLY A 729 35.20 23.84 6.51
CA GLY A 729 33.77 23.55 6.69
C GLY A 729 33.10 22.89 5.48
N TYR A 730 31.77 22.81 5.50
CA TYR A 730 31.04 22.01 4.51
C TYR A 730 30.89 22.77 3.18
N LEU A 731 30.43 24.01 3.21
CA LEU A 731 30.29 24.80 1.99
C LEU A 731 31.63 24.99 1.27
N ASP A 732 32.73 25.09 2.02
CA ASP A 732 34.06 25.29 1.44
C ASP A 732 34.48 24.12 0.53
N VAL A 733 34.05 22.88 0.81
CA VAL A 733 34.24 21.75 -0.11
C VAL A 733 33.67 22.10 -1.49
N TYR A 734 32.40 22.50 -1.57
CA TYR A 734 31.80 22.90 -2.85
C TYR A 734 32.45 24.15 -3.44
N HIS A 735 32.90 25.09 -2.60
CA HIS A 735 33.54 26.32 -3.06
C HIS A 735 34.90 26.05 -3.74
N GLN A 736 35.77 25.26 -3.11
CA GLN A 736 37.09 24.91 -3.66
C GLN A 736 36.97 24.11 -4.96
N TYR A 737 35.94 23.27 -5.09
CA TYR A 737 35.61 22.56 -6.33
C TYR A 737 34.80 23.41 -7.33
N GLY A 738 34.72 24.73 -7.18
CA GLY A 738 34.09 25.60 -8.19
C GLY A 738 32.57 25.40 -8.37
N LEU A 739 31.90 24.80 -7.37
CA LEU A 739 30.46 24.48 -7.40
C LEU A 739 29.58 25.51 -6.67
N THR A 740 30.14 26.69 -6.37
CA THR A 740 29.40 27.86 -5.86
C THR A 740 29.26 28.93 -6.94
N GLY A 741 28.19 29.72 -6.90
CA GLY A 741 27.98 30.76 -7.91
C GLY A 741 26.51 31.06 -8.16
N LYS A 742 26.24 31.92 -9.15
CA LYS A 742 24.88 32.08 -9.70
C LYS A 742 24.38 30.72 -10.20
N ASN A 743 23.10 30.43 -9.98
CA ASN A 743 22.44 29.17 -10.37
C ASN A 743 23.03 27.91 -9.69
N CYS A 744 23.76 28.09 -8.58
CA CYS A 744 24.14 27.00 -7.68
C CYS A 744 23.19 27.01 -6.48
N VAL A 745 22.40 25.95 -6.35
CA VAL A 745 21.31 25.84 -5.36
C VAL A 745 21.67 24.79 -4.33
N PHE A 746 21.66 25.19 -3.06
CA PHE A 746 21.99 24.35 -1.92
C PHE A 746 20.73 24.08 -1.10
N ALA A 747 20.36 22.81 -0.94
CA ALA A 747 19.19 22.42 -0.17
C ALA A 747 19.45 22.47 1.35
N HIS A 748 18.41 22.80 2.10
CA HIS A 748 18.33 22.85 3.57
C HIS A 748 19.02 24.04 4.22
N CYS A 749 20.35 24.07 4.27
CA CYS A 749 21.14 25.13 4.89
C CYS A 749 20.71 25.46 6.33
N VAL A 750 20.38 24.44 7.12
CA VAL A 750 19.80 24.61 8.46
C VAL A 750 20.88 25.04 9.46
N HIS A 751 22.08 24.45 9.38
CA HIS A 751 23.18 24.69 10.33
C HIS A 751 24.39 25.31 9.65
N LEU A 752 24.24 26.54 9.15
CA LEU A 752 25.34 27.30 8.55
C LEU A 752 26.09 28.14 9.59
N GLU A 753 27.42 28.13 9.52
CA GLU A 753 28.29 29.07 10.23
C GLU A 753 28.31 30.45 9.53
N GLU A 754 28.77 31.51 10.21
CA GLU A 754 28.74 32.89 9.68
C GLU A 754 29.52 33.01 8.35
N LYS A 755 30.68 32.35 8.27
CA LYS A 755 31.52 32.30 7.07
C LYS A 755 30.76 31.73 5.88
N GLU A 756 29.97 30.68 6.11
CA GLU A 756 29.20 30.00 5.06
C GLU A 756 28.03 30.88 4.60
N TRP A 757 27.37 31.58 5.52
CA TRP A 757 26.37 32.61 5.18
C TRP A 757 26.93 33.71 4.27
N ASP A 758 28.09 34.26 4.63
CA ASP A 758 28.75 35.29 3.83
C ASP A 758 29.19 34.76 2.47
N ARG A 759 29.76 33.54 2.44
CA ARG A 759 30.17 32.90 1.19
C ARG A 759 29.01 32.65 0.23
N LEU A 760 27.85 32.17 0.71
CA LEU A 760 26.66 32.00 -0.13
C LEU A 760 26.17 33.32 -0.72
N SER A 761 26.25 34.41 0.05
CA SER A 761 25.87 35.76 -0.39
C SER A 761 26.83 36.30 -1.44
N GLU A 762 28.14 36.29 -1.14
CA GLU A 762 29.21 36.80 -2.02
C GLU A 762 29.25 36.08 -3.37
N THR A 763 29.14 34.75 -3.34
CA THR A 763 29.11 33.91 -4.55
C THR A 763 27.78 34.01 -5.31
N LYS A 764 26.77 34.67 -4.73
CA LYS A 764 25.40 34.75 -5.26
C LYS A 764 24.79 33.37 -5.49
N SER A 765 25.07 32.44 -4.58
CA SER A 765 24.41 31.13 -4.51
C SER A 765 22.97 31.27 -4.01
N SER A 766 22.22 30.18 -4.04
CA SER A 766 20.81 30.14 -3.62
C SER A 766 20.57 29.02 -2.61
N ILE A 767 19.56 29.20 -1.76
CA ILE A 767 19.12 28.22 -0.78
C ILE A 767 17.73 27.70 -1.17
N ALA A 768 17.53 26.38 -1.09
CA ALA A 768 16.21 25.77 -1.10
C ALA A 768 15.77 25.44 0.33
N PHE A 769 14.79 26.19 0.83
CA PHE A 769 14.23 26.04 2.17
C PHE A 769 13.13 24.97 2.17
N CYS A 770 13.40 23.85 2.85
CA CYS A 770 12.54 22.66 2.90
C CYS A 770 11.99 22.42 4.32
N PRO A 771 10.99 23.20 4.78
CA PRO A 771 10.55 23.16 6.18
C PRO A 771 9.96 21.81 6.60
N THR A 772 9.28 21.11 5.70
CA THR A 772 8.57 19.87 6.03
C THR A 772 9.54 18.73 6.31
N SER A 773 10.53 18.49 5.44
CA SER A 773 11.55 17.47 5.68
C SER A 773 12.42 17.81 6.90
N ASN A 774 12.79 19.09 7.06
CA ASN A 774 13.53 19.56 8.24
C ASN A 774 12.82 19.22 9.57
N LEU A 775 11.47 19.28 9.60
CA LEU A 775 10.67 18.86 10.75
C LEU A 775 10.65 17.34 10.91
N TYR A 776 10.34 16.59 9.85
CA TYR A 776 10.17 15.14 9.91
C TYR A 776 11.47 14.39 10.25
N LEU A 777 12.61 14.84 9.71
CA LEU A 777 13.93 14.26 9.96
C LEU A 777 14.58 14.77 11.25
N GLY A 778 13.94 15.71 11.96
CA GLY A 778 14.50 16.33 13.16
C GLY A 778 15.78 17.13 12.89
N SER A 779 16.01 17.56 11.65
CA SER A 779 17.21 18.27 11.23
C SER A 779 17.36 19.62 11.95
N GLY A 780 16.28 20.40 12.04
CA GLY A 780 16.26 21.68 12.76
C GLY A 780 15.38 22.73 12.11
N LEU A 781 15.61 24.01 12.42
CA LEU A 781 14.80 25.14 11.95
C LEU A 781 15.66 26.11 11.14
N PHE A 782 15.37 26.27 9.85
CA PHE A 782 16.10 27.20 8.97
C PHE A 782 15.85 28.66 9.35
N ASN A 783 16.90 29.47 9.34
CA ASN A 783 16.86 30.88 9.75
C ASN A 783 16.64 31.84 8.56
N LEU A 784 15.38 31.98 8.14
CA LEU A 784 15.00 32.87 7.02
C LEU A 784 15.33 34.35 7.29
N LYS A 785 15.21 34.81 8.54
CA LYS A 785 15.56 36.19 8.92
C LYS A 785 17.01 36.50 8.59
N LYS A 786 17.92 35.57 8.92
CA LYS A 786 19.34 35.72 8.64
C LYS A 786 19.64 35.69 7.14
N ALA A 787 18.94 34.83 6.38
CA ALA A 787 19.05 34.81 4.92
C ALA A 787 18.69 36.17 4.28
N TRP A 788 17.59 36.79 4.72
CA TRP A 788 17.20 38.15 4.28
C TRP A 788 18.23 39.22 4.68
N GLN A 789 18.79 39.15 5.88
CA GLN A 789 19.83 40.07 6.34
C GLN A 789 21.11 39.94 5.51
N LYS A 790 21.49 38.71 5.19
CA LYS A 790 22.67 38.37 4.38
C LYS A 790 22.44 38.51 2.87
N LYS A 791 21.23 38.84 2.42
CA LYS A 791 20.86 38.98 1.00
C LYS A 791 21.09 37.70 0.18
N VAL A 792 20.93 36.53 0.81
CA VAL A 792 20.97 35.24 0.12
C VAL A 792 19.61 34.96 -0.51
N LYS A 793 19.59 34.48 -1.76
CA LYS A 793 18.36 34.13 -2.45
C LYS A 793 17.79 32.84 -1.87
N VAL A 794 16.52 32.84 -1.49
CA VAL A 794 15.83 31.67 -0.92
C VAL A 794 14.61 31.33 -1.77
N GLY A 795 14.49 30.06 -2.15
CA GLY A 795 13.27 29.47 -2.70
C GLY A 795 12.71 28.40 -1.77
N MET A 796 11.46 27.99 -1.99
CA MET A 796 10.81 26.93 -1.22
C MET A 796 11.00 25.58 -1.92
N GLY A 797 11.43 24.57 -1.17
CA GLY A 797 11.52 23.18 -1.62
C GLY A 797 10.53 22.29 -0.88
N THR A 798 9.90 21.34 -1.56
CA THR A 798 9.08 20.31 -0.89
C THR A 798 9.93 19.20 -0.31
N ASP A 799 11.05 18.90 -0.96
CA ASP A 799 11.93 17.77 -0.64
C ASP A 799 11.15 16.44 -0.55
N ILE A 800 10.25 16.20 -1.51
CA ILE A 800 9.45 14.96 -1.57
C ILE A 800 10.32 13.73 -1.40
N GLY A 801 9.85 12.84 -0.55
CA GLY A 801 10.59 11.70 -0.06
C GLY A 801 10.68 11.80 1.45
N ALA A 802 11.50 12.74 1.94
CA ALA A 802 11.52 13.15 3.34
C ALA A 802 10.35 14.09 3.67
N GLY A 803 10.08 15.05 2.79
CA GLY A 803 8.86 15.83 2.75
C GLY A 803 7.67 14.99 2.30
N THR A 804 6.50 15.25 2.88
CA THR A 804 5.32 14.38 2.73
C THR A 804 4.26 14.94 1.77
N THR A 805 4.48 16.11 1.18
CA THR A 805 3.51 16.75 0.29
C THR A 805 4.18 17.45 -0.90
N PHE A 806 3.54 17.33 -2.07
CA PHE A 806 3.92 18.05 -3.29
C PHE A 806 3.36 19.48 -3.32
N ASN A 807 2.53 19.85 -2.33
CA ASN A 807 1.75 21.07 -2.37
C ASN A 807 2.50 22.27 -1.78
N MET A 808 2.75 23.28 -2.61
CA MET A 808 3.47 24.48 -2.17
C MET A 808 2.73 25.28 -1.10
N LEU A 809 1.39 25.30 -1.09
CA LEU A 809 0.61 25.98 -0.04
C LEU A 809 0.85 25.32 1.32
N GLN A 810 0.87 23.99 1.36
CA GLN A 810 1.18 23.23 2.57
C GLN A 810 2.64 23.43 3.00
N THR A 811 3.59 23.42 2.06
CA THR A 811 5.01 23.73 2.36
C THR A 811 5.18 25.10 3.01
N LEU A 812 4.49 26.13 2.50
CA LEU A 812 4.49 27.47 3.10
C LEU A 812 3.81 27.50 4.48
N ASN A 813 2.75 26.71 4.67
CA ASN A 813 2.10 26.58 5.97
C ASN A 813 3.04 25.96 7.01
N GLU A 814 3.84 24.96 6.63
CA GLU A 814 4.87 24.41 7.51
C GLU A 814 6.02 25.41 7.73
N ALA A 815 6.42 26.16 6.70
CA ALA A 815 7.38 27.27 6.85
C ALA A 815 6.90 28.29 7.88
N TYR A 816 5.62 28.70 7.80
CA TYR A 816 5.01 29.63 8.73
C TYR A 816 5.12 29.14 10.19
N LYS A 817 4.85 27.85 10.44
CA LYS A 817 4.97 27.25 11.78
C LYS A 817 6.42 27.21 12.26
N VAL A 818 7.34 26.74 11.42
CA VAL A 818 8.79 26.69 11.72
C VAL A 818 9.34 28.07 12.06
N LEU A 819 8.93 29.09 11.33
CA LEU A 819 9.38 30.46 11.54
C LEU A 819 8.73 31.09 12.77
N GLN A 820 7.47 30.76 13.06
CA GLN A 820 6.83 31.18 14.31
C GLN A 820 7.52 30.62 15.55
N LEU A 821 8.02 29.38 15.51
CA LEU A 821 8.83 28.81 16.60
C LEU A 821 10.15 29.59 16.83
N GLN A 822 10.64 30.29 15.80
CA GLN A 822 11.82 31.16 15.87
C GLN A 822 11.47 32.64 16.16
N GLY A 823 10.19 32.96 16.34
CA GLY A 823 9.72 34.34 16.52
C GLY A 823 9.74 35.20 15.25
N TYR A 824 9.91 34.60 14.07
CA TYR A 824 9.80 35.28 12.78
C TYR A 824 8.38 35.15 12.22
N ARG A 825 7.76 36.29 11.90
CA ARG A 825 6.39 36.34 11.39
C ARG A 825 6.38 36.36 9.87
N LEU A 826 6.31 35.19 9.25
CA LEU A 826 6.14 35.06 7.81
C LEU A 826 4.78 35.66 7.38
N SER A 827 4.81 36.76 6.61
CA SER A 827 3.58 37.37 6.11
C SER A 827 2.99 36.56 4.95
N ALA A 828 1.67 36.69 4.70
CA ALA A 828 1.03 36.01 3.57
C ALA A 828 1.60 36.47 2.21
N TYR A 829 2.01 37.73 2.10
CA TYR A 829 2.65 38.29 0.90
C TYR A 829 4.05 37.72 0.68
N GLU A 830 4.82 37.59 1.76
CA GLU A 830 6.15 36.97 1.70
C GLU A 830 6.07 35.49 1.33
N ALA A 831 5.13 34.74 1.93
CA ALA A 831 4.87 33.35 1.55
C ALA A 831 4.51 33.23 0.06
N PHE A 832 3.59 34.07 -0.43
CA PHE A 832 3.19 34.07 -1.83
C PHE A 832 4.34 34.44 -2.78
N TYR A 833 5.18 35.41 -2.40
CA TYR A 833 6.39 35.77 -3.14
C TYR A 833 7.36 34.59 -3.24
N LEU A 834 7.68 33.93 -2.12
CA LEU A 834 8.61 32.79 -2.09
C LEU A 834 8.11 31.60 -2.93
N ALA A 835 6.79 31.40 -3.00
CA ALA A 835 6.15 30.34 -3.80
C ALA A 835 6.19 30.59 -5.32
N THR A 836 6.37 31.86 -5.73
CA THR A 836 6.25 32.31 -7.13
C THR A 836 7.53 33.01 -7.58
N LEU A 837 7.56 34.34 -7.61
CA LEU A 837 8.67 35.12 -8.16
C LEU A 837 9.96 34.99 -7.35
N GLY A 838 9.88 34.85 -6.03
CA GLY A 838 11.04 34.61 -5.15
C GLY A 838 11.72 33.27 -5.45
N GLY A 839 10.94 32.20 -5.64
CA GLY A 839 11.44 30.91 -6.09
C GLY A 839 12.02 30.98 -7.51
N ALA A 840 11.37 31.69 -8.43
CA ALA A 840 11.93 31.93 -9.77
C ALA A 840 13.28 32.68 -9.70
N LYS A 841 13.40 33.70 -8.84
CA LYS A 841 14.64 34.47 -8.62
C LYS A 841 15.76 33.59 -8.05
N SER A 842 15.45 32.71 -7.11
CA SER A 842 16.45 31.81 -6.53
C SER A 842 16.96 30.78 -7.55
N LEU A 843 16.12 30.36 -8.50
CA LEU A 843 16.54 29.54 -9.64
C LEU A 843 17.14 30.34 -10.81
N GLY A 844 17.13 31.67 -10.77
CA GLY A 844 17.61 32.53 -11.88
C GLY A 844 16.72 32.47 -13.13
N LEU A 845 15.41 32.28 -12.92
CA LEU A 845 14.37 32.17 -13.96
C LEU A 845 13.31 33.28 -13.85
N ASP A 846 13.51 34.28 -12.99
CA ASP A 846 12.58 35.38 -12.75
C ASP A 846 12.34 36.27 -13.98
N ASP A 847 13.25 36.27 -14.96
CA ASP A 847 13.03 36.91 -16.26
C ASP A 847 12.08 36.12 -17.19
N LEU A 848 11.88 34.82 -16.91
CA LEU A 848 11.10 33.91 -17.76
C LEU A 848 9.72 33.60 -17.17
N ILE A 849 9.62 33.42 -15.86
CA ILE A 849 8.39 33.00 -15.15
C ILE A 849 8.14 33.85 -13.89
N GLY A 850 7.14 33.47 -13.09
CA GLY A 850 6.92 33.97 -11.73
C GLY A 850 5.93 35.13 -11.59
N ASN A 851 5.49 35.75 -12.69
CA ASN A 851 4.44 36.78 -12.70
C ASN A 851 3.79 36.94 -14.08
N PHE A 852 2.84 37.87 -14.21
CA PHE A 852 2.07 38.09 -15.45
C PHE A 852 2.57 39.29 -16.28
N LEU A 853 3.87 39.62 -16.20
CA LEU A 853 4.41 40.65 -17.08
C LEU A 853 4.41 40.18 -18.55
N PRO A 854 4.13 41.07 -19.52
CA PRO A 854 4.28 40.76 -20.94
C PRO A 854 5.67 40.19 -21.26
N GLY A 855 5.71 39.17 -22.10
CA GLY A 855 6.93 38.45 -22.50
C GLY A 855 7.29 37.25 -21.62
N LYS A 856 6.74 37.13 -20.40
CA LYS A 856 6.89 35.94 -19.55
C LYS A 856 6.21 34.72 -20.15
N GLU A 857 6.72 33.54 -19.85
CA GLU A 857 6.09 32.27 -20.21
C GLU A 857 4.78 32.10 -19.42
N ALA A 858 3.71 31.68 -20.11
CA ALA A 858 2.35 31.65 -19.56
C ALA A 858 2.07 30.37 -18.76
N ASP A 859 2.80 30.21 -17.65
CA ASP A 859 2.59 29.17 -16.65
C ASP A 859 1.78 29.74 -15.47
N PHE A 860 0.58 29.21 -15.26
CA PHE A 860 -0.32 29.74 -14.23
C PHE A 860 -1.28 28.69 -13.71
N VAL A 861 -1.82 28.98 -12.52
CA VAL A 861 -2.74 28.10 -11.80
C VAL A 861 -4.03 28.84 -11.56
N VAL A 862 -5.15 28.16 -11.86
CA VAL A 862 -6.48 28.59 -11.48
C VAL A 862 -6.84 27.86 -10.19
N MET A 863 -7.00 28.61 -9.11
CA MET A 863 -7.33 28.09 -7.79
C MET A 863 -8.80 28.32 -7.44
N GLU A 864 -9.40 27.31 -6.82
CA GLU A 864 -10.74 27.39 -6.24
C GLU A 864 -10.63 27.56 -4.72
N PRO A 865 -10.78 28.79 -4.19
CA PRO A 865 -10.66 29.05 -2.76
C PRO A 865 -11.81 28.48 -1.92
N THR A 866 -12.83 27.92 -2.58
CA THR A 866 -14.03 27.33 -1.98
C THR A 866 -14.09 25.82 -2.19
N ALA A 867 -12.94 25.16 -2.41
CA ALA A 867 -12.87 23.75 -2.77
C ALA A 867 -13.31 22.77 -1.64
N THR A 868 -13.26 23.22 -0.38
CA THR A 868 -13.74 22.44 0.78
C THR A 868 -14.65 23.28 1.67
N PRO A 869 -15.59 22.68 2.43
CA PRO A 869 -16.59 23.44 3.19
C PRO A 869 -15.99 24.43 4.21
N LEU A 870 -14.93 24.01 4.91
CA LEU A 870 -14.27 24.88 5.90
C LEU A 870 -13.47 26.01 5.24
N GLN A 871 -12.78 25.70 4.13
CA GLN A 871 -12.05 26.69 3.36
C GLN A 871 -12.99 27.73 2.75
N GLN A 872 -14.12 27.29 2.17
CA GLN A 872 -15.18 28.16 1.68
C GLN A 872 -15.70 29.09 2.78
N LEU A 873 -16.11 28.54 3.93
CA LEU A 873 -16.64 29.33 5.03
C LEU A 873 -15.66 30.44 5.47
N ARG A 874 -14.35 30.12 5.57
CA ARG A 874 -13.35 31.12 5.95
C ARG A 874 -13.06 32.11 4.84
N TYR A 875 -13.06 31.68 3.58
CA TYR A 875 -12.84 32.57 2.44
C TYR A 875 -14.01 33.55 2.25
N ASP A 876 -15.25 33.09 2.43
CA ASP A 876 -16.46 33.91 2.35
C ASP A 876 -16.47 35.01 3.43
N ASN A 877 -15.83 34.77 4.58
CA ASN A 877 -15.65 35.75 5.66
C ASN A 877 -14.36 36.58 5.53
N SER A 878 -13.52 36.33 4.52
CA SER A 878 -12.24 37.03 4.33
C SER A 878 -12.44 38.27 3.45
N VAL A 879 -12.33 39.46 4.06
CA VAL A 879 -12.55 40.74 3.36
C VAL A 879 -11.27 41.28 2.71
N SER A 880 -10.11 41.10 3.34
CA SER A 880 -8.84 41.61 2.80
C SER A 880 -8.12 40.58 1.93
N LEU A 881 -7.24 41.04 1.04
CA LEU A 881 -6.39 40.15 0.23
C LEU A 881 -5.45 39.31 1.09
N VAL A 882 -4.95 39.88 2.19
CA VAL A 882 -4.11 39.17 3.17
C VAL A 882 -4.89 37.99 3.76
N ASP A 883 -6.15 38.20 4.17
CA ASP A 883 -6.99 37.13 4.71
C ASP A 883 -7.22 36.03 3.69
N LYS A 884 -7.52 36.40 2.43
CA LYS A 884 -7.72 35.46 1.33
C LYS A 884 -6.48 34.59 1.10
N LEU A 885 -5.29 35.20 1.04
CA LEU A 885 -4.03 34.45 0.92
C LEU A 885 -3.74 33.57 2.13
N PHE A 886 -4.03 34.07 3.34
CA PHE A 886 -3.82 33.30 4.56
C PHE A 886 -4.76 32.08 4.64
N VAL A 887 -6.01 32.21 4.21
CA VAL A 887 -6.94 31.07 4.06
C VAL A 887 -6.42 30.07 3.05
N MET A 888 -5.95 30.53 1.89
CA MET A 888 -5.37 29.64 0.87
C MET A 888 -4.14 28.90 1.39
N MET A 889 -3.24 29.57 2.10
CA MET A 889 -2.04 28.95 2.65
C MET A 889 -2.37 27.94 3.75
N THR A 890 -3.26 28.28 4.68
CA THR A 890 -3.50 27.45 5.88
C THR A 890 -4.45 26.28 5.67
N LEU A 891 -5.39 26.39 4.71
CA LEU A 891 -6.40 25.37 4.44
C LEU A 891 -6.30 24.76 3.04
N GLY A 892 -5.43 25.28 2.18
CA GLY A 892 -5.26 24.79 0.82
C GLY A 892 -4.52 23.46 0.76
N ASP A 893 -4.95 22.62 -0.17
CA ASP A 893 -4.29 21.40 -0.61
C ASP A 893 -4.52 21.22 -2.13
N ASP A 894 -4.21 20.05 -2.68
CA ASP A 894 -4.35 19.75 -4.11
C ASP A 894 -5.77 20.02 -4.64
N ARG A 895 -6.80 19.91 -3.80
CA ARG A 895 -8.19 20.20 -4.21
C ARG A 895 -8.41 21.67 -4.52
N SER A 896 -7.61 22.56 -3.93
CA SER A 896 -7.67 24.00 -4.24
C SER A 896 -7.18 24.32 -5.65
N ILE A 897 -6.48 23.39 -6.31
CA ILE A 897 -5.95 23.55 -7.67
C ILE A 897 -7.03 23.09 -8.65
N TYR A 898 -7.74 24.04 -9.24
CA TYR A 898 -8.84 23.75 -10.17
C TYR A 898 -8.32 23.36 -11.56
N ARG A 899 -7.39 24.16 -12.10
CA ARG A 899 -6.73 23.93 -13.39
C ARG A 899 -5.28 24.44 -13.36
N THR A 900 -4.40 23.78 -14.09
CA THR A 900 -3.00 24.21 -14.25
C THR A 900 -2.67 24.36 -15.73
N TYR A 901 -2.04 25.48 -16.05
CA TYR A 901 -1.58 25.83 -17.37
C TYR A 901 -0.06 25.86 -17.42
N VAL A 902 0.50 25.24 -18.45
CA VAL A 902 1.93 25.25 -18.77
C VAL A 902 2.05 25.63 -20.24
N ASP A 903 2.96 26.54 -20.56
CA ASP A 903 3.22 27.03 -21.91
C ASP A 903 1.94 27.56 -22.59
N GLY A 904 1.09 28.24 -21.81
CA GLY A 904 -0.20 28.77 -22.27
C GLY A 904 -1.23 27.70 -22.65
N ARG A 905 -1.04 26.44 -22.26
CA ARG A 905 -1.92 25.31 -22.55
C ARG A 905 -2.46 24.70 -21.26
N LEU A 906 -3.73 24.30 -21.27
CA LEU A 906 -4.33 23.57 -20.15
C LEU A 906 -3.74 22.16 -20.13
N VAL A 907 -3.00 21.81 -19.07
CA VAL A 907 -2.31 20.51 -18.93
C VAL A 907 -2.84 19.68 -17.76
N TYR A 908 -3.61 20.30 -16.86
CA TYR A 908 -4.27 19.62 -15.76
C TYR A 908 -5.63 20.25 -15.45
N GLU A 909 -6.61 19.39 -15.20
CA GLU A 909 -7.92 19.72 -14.68
C GLU A 909 -8.25 18.71 -13.57
N ARG A 910 -8.85 19.19 -12.47
CA ARG A 910 -9.06 18.39 -11.25
C ARG A 910 -10.00 17.18 -11.42
N ASN A 911 -10.93 17.21 -12.39
CA ASN A 911 -12.06 16.27 -12.50
C ASN A 911 -12.02 15.35 -13.72
#